data_AF-A0A7Y7WHT0-F1
#
_entry.id   AF-A0A7Y7WHT0-F1
#
_cell.length_a   1.000
_cell.length_b   1.000
_cell.length_c   1.000
_cell.angle_alpha   90.00
_cell.angle_beta   90.00
_cell.angle_gamma   90.00
#
_symmetry.space_group_name_H-M   'P 1'
#
loop_
_entity.id
_entity.type
_entity.pdbx_description
1 polymer ?
#
loop_
_entity_poly.entity_id
_entity_poly.type
_entity_poly.pdbx_seq_one_letter_code
_entity_poly.pdbx_strand_id
1 'polypeptide(L)'
;MAISNIAGPVANSLSPGRPLSAYSRHAPKGLPPPDSDGFRVAQQRKFVNLEDGQVVMVGYDESVRSYCAQAREEYRPSGPALYRVAGRDIWKENSAATALRPYQLPAQHPATPQPARTPTADGGHPDEIANDSALLQCRGRLVADAERFFKNHKLPDRPPVPELPPAASDRVLIETLYRQAEGLVIGETYTDSGSKLFLIKNMATLAEQGVRTLYLERLRTDVEQAHLETFHKTGALSDTLDNYLRTLDGDYGNAPAGTCSYRNLIITARAHDIRVQALDCAASNSLRVRDPHMLTRITALNYHTYQVIKADQAGGLQGKWLALVDTHHANGYGPEGTPGLSRLQGVTGLMIDDTMSNPAIHKVPALPHNAGGRMNLVRPDLKLSVKVPWREALEVPLPYRNALQDRIRSPEDIIVRRTHVRLDERVKDAGAIADFLQREERLKSTSAAFFSRHHGSRQAKPEIPHLPADSTVSRILERLYENNNGLVLGADQGSITARKLLIENMRTLSTLKVEKLYVQNLLTDLDQPFIDGFHATGVMPRHFEQTLASEDLRQTLGLGNEYSLQRLLSSAREHGIKIQALDMASGYRKQKQQHNVPNFNYIAHKIIESDQQHHGAHKWLALVLNVHASTVRGVPGLAQLQGAPGLRTVATGPQATAKISADPGYVEHVYGRDEYVRSDLALEVNLDSSPRPPSAQNPRNCLGWMEVEPDFLIEKQGNHFILVQRSYRTGADHYEESIIQVRDGKYSIPQGAALFNGVQYNSLADLVWGLKGSGYVQVAELPGVIPIPATPRLDTHPQLNRPGMFLTDETANGPVLVNRSKDRSLTVTPIRRNPAGKWYINHKRWGYDETRLFDSLDELGSHLIKHVGLVAYSAPSDL
;
A
#
# COMPACT_ATOMS: atom_id res chain seq x y z
N MET A 1 28.87 -31.48 63.98
CA MET A 1 29.19 -30.30 64.81
C MET A 1 29.41 -29.12 63.89
N ALA A 2 28.72 -28.01 64.16
CA ALA A 2 28.66 -26.84 63.32
C ALA A 2 29.96 -26.04 63.37
N ILE A 3 30.45 -25.63 62.20
CA ILE A 3 31.36 -24.49 62.06
C ILE A 3 30.54 -23.39 61.38
N SER A 4 30.19 -22.38 62.18
CA SER A 4 29.79 -21.06 61.70
C SER A 4 31.05 -20.21 61.73
N ASN A 5 31.42 -19.57 60.61
CA ASN A 5 31.97 -18.21 60.59
C ASN A 5 32.24 -17.70 59.15
N ILE A 6 31.46 -16.69 58.77
CA ILE A 6 31.85 -15.47 58.05
C ILE A 6 32.42 -15.65 56.63
N ALA A 7 31.52 -15.69 55.64
CA ALA A 7 31.78 -15.14 54.31
C ALA A 7 30.91 -13.87 54.16
N GLY A 8 31.51 -12.70 54.37
CA GLY A 8 30.87 -11.42 54.09
C GLY A 8 30.68 -11.19 52.58
N PRO A 9 29.81 -10.25 52.17
CA PRO A 9 29.63 -9.92 50.77
C PRO A 9 30.92 -9.23 50.27
N VAL A 10 31.66 -9.89 49.39
CA VAL A 10 32.74 -9.22 48.64
C VAL A 10 32.08 -8.29 47.64
N ALA A 11 31.81 -7.06 48.09
CA ALA A 11 31.41 -5.96 47.24
C ALA A 11 32.53 -5.69 46.23
N ASN A 12 32.19 -5.58 44.94
CA ASN A 12 33.01 -4.94 43.92
C ASN A 12 33.47 -3.57 44.47
N SER A 13 34.73 -3.45 44.91
CA SER A 13 35.22 -2.27 45.64
C SER A 13 35.83 -1.19 44.73
N LEU A 14 35.56 -1.23 43.43
CA LEU A 14 36.06 -0.23 42.48
C LEU A 14 34.90 0.58 41.90
N SER A 15 35.00 1.91 42.01
CA SER A 15 34.04 2.86 41.46
C SER A 15 33.87 2.63 39.95
N PRO A 16 32.63 2.50 39.43
CA PRO A 16 32.38 2.41 37.99
C PRO A 16 32.90 3.64 37.24
N GLY A 17 33.38 3.46 36.00
CA GLY A 17 33.77 4.57 35.13
C GLY A 17 35.24 5.02 35.23
N ARG A 18 36.13 4.17 35.74
CA ARG A 18 37.58 4.42 35.70
C ARG A 18 38.11 4.37 34.25
N PRO A 19 39.09 5.21 33.88
CA PRO A 19 39.70 5.18 32.56
C PRO A 19 40.49 3.87 32.34
N LEU A 20 40.75 3.51 31.09
CA LEU A 20 41.50 2.30 30.73
C LEU A 20 42.89 2.24 31.40
N SER A 21 43.53 3.40 31.58
CA SER A 21 44.82 3.54 32.25
C SER A 21 44.83 3.07 33.71
N ALA A 22 43.67 3.00 34.37
CA ALA A 22 43.55 2.46 35.72
C ALA A 22 43.58 0.93 35.77
N TYR A 23 43.44 0.25 34.63
CA TYR A 23 43.44 -1.21 34.50
C TYR A 23 44.68 -1.73 33.76
N SER A 24 45.38 -0.88 33.01
CA SER A 24 46.56 -1.24 32.25
C SER A 24 47.80 -1.31 33.13
N ARG A 25 48.72 -2.22 32.79
CA ARG A 25 50.00 -2.42 33.49
C ARG A 25 51.05 -2.99 32.55
N HIS A 26 52.32 -2.93 32.92
CA HIS A 26 53.37 -3.64 32.18
C HIS A 26 53.11 -5.17 32.17
N ALA A 27 53.45 -5.83 31.07
CA ALA A 27 53.32 -7.26 30.92
C ALA A 27 54.05 -8.01 32.06
N PRO A 28 53.35 -8.83 32.86
CA PRO A 28 54.00 -9.65 33.88
C PRO A 28 55.07 -10.56 33.26
N LYS A 29 56.19 -10.74 33.98
CA LYS A 29 57.22 -11.72 33.57
C LYS A 29 56.57 -13.12 33.46
N GLY A 30 56.74 -13.76 32.31
CA GLY A 30 56.19 -15.09 32.02
C GLY A 30 54.78 -15.11 31.40
N LEU A 31 54.24 -13.96 30.97
CA LEU A 31 52.98 -13.93 30.23
C LEU A 31 53.16 -14.53 28.81
N PRO A 32 52.37 -15.54 28.39
CA PRO A 32 52.48 -16.16 27.07
C PRO A 32 52.24 -15.17 25.91
N PRO A 33 52.72 -15.47 24.68
CA PRO A 33 52.35 -14.72 23.48
C PRO A 33 50.83 -14.75 23.23
N PRO A 34 50.29 -13.75 22.51
CA PRO A 34 48.86 -13.72 22.17
C PRO A 34 48.51 -14.84 21.19
N ASP A 35 47.30 -15.39 21.33
CA ASP A 35 46.73 -16.37 20.40
C ASP A 35 46.21 -15.73 19.11
N SER A 36 45.57 -16.52 18.23
CA SER A 36 44.99 -16.04 16.97
C SER A 36 43.91 -14.98 17.16
N ASP A 37 43.29 -14.95 18.33
CA ASP A 37 42.24 -14.00 18.73
C ASP A 37 42.82 -12.78 19.47
N GLY A 38 44.14 -12.71 19.63
CA GLY A 38 44.85 -11.62 20.28
C GLY A 38 44.81 -11.70 21.81
N PHE A 39 44.39 -12.82 22.40
CA PHE A 39 44.39 -13.02 23.85
C PHE A 39 45.68 -13.68 24.32
N ARG A 40 46.25 -13.18 25.41
CA ARG A 40 47.24 -13.88 26.22
C ARG A 40 46.53 -14.55 27.38
N VAL A 41 46.58 -15.88 27.44
CA VAL A 41 45.89 -16.65 28.48
C VAL A 41 46.89 -17.14 29.52
N ALA A 42 46.72 -16.74 30.78
CA ALA A 42 47.52 -17.21 31.90
C ALA A 42 46.65 -17.38 33.14
N GLN A 43 46.78 -18.52 33.83
CA GLN A 43 46.01 -18.82 35.06
C GLN A 43 44.49 -18.64 34.86
N GLN A 44 43.95 -19.13 33.74
CA GLN A 44 42.54 -18.99 33.33
C GLN A 44 42.04 -17.54 33.14
N ARG A 45 42.95 -16.56 33.11
CA ARG A 45 42.62 -15.14 32.87
C ARG A 45 43.09 -14.74 31.48
N LYS A 46 42.31 -13.89 30.83
CA LYS A 46 42.62 -13.33 29.52
C LYS A 46 43.23 -11.94 29.68
N PHE A 47 44.30 -11.69 28.95
CA PHE A 47 44.95 -10.39 28.85
C PHE A 47 45.06 -9.98 27.38
N VAL A 48 45.05 -8.69 27.09
CA VAL A 48 45.19 -8.14 25.75
C VAL A 48 46.25 -7.04 25.71
N ASN A 49 46.91 -6.86 24.57
CA ASN A 49 47.94 -5.82 24.40
C ASN A 49 47.29 -4.50 24.01
N LEU A 50 47.78 -3.40 24.58
CA LEU A 50 47.40 -2.04 24.21
C LEU A 50 48.47 -1.42 23.29
N GLU A 51 48.11 -0.32 22.64
CA GLU A 51 48.97 0.37 21.67
C GLU A 51 50.25 0.97 22.29
N ASP A 52 50.22 1.26 23.59
CA ASP A 52 51.34 1.78 24.38
C ASP A 52 52.28 0.68 24.93
N GLY A 53 52.05 -0.58 24.55
CA GLY A 53 52.82 -1.74 25.01
C GLY A 53 52.44 -2.25 26.41
N GLN A 54 51.44 -1.67 27.06
CA GLN A 54 50.86 -2.21 28.28
C GLN A 54 49.90 -3.38 27.99
N VAL A 55 49.55 -4.14 29.02
CA VAL A 55 48.54 -5.19 28.96
C VAL A 55 47.42 -4.89 29.94
N VAL A 56 46.21 -5.29 29.59
CA VAL A 56 45.02 -5.19 30.45
C VAL A 56 44.36 -6.56 30.59
N MET A 57 43.92 -6.89 31.80
CA MET A 57 43.11 -8.08 32.03
C MET A 57 41.69 -7.81 31.55
N VAL A 58 41.07 -8.75 30.84
CA VAL A 58 39.74 -8.57 30.27
C VAL A 58 38.78 -9.68 30.69
N GLY A 59 37.53 -9.29 30.89
CA GLY A 59 36.38 -10.18 31.08
C GLY A 59 35.32 -9.85 30.05
N TYR A 60 34.57 -10.86 29.61
CA TYR A 60 33.44 -10.61 28.71
C TYR A 60 32.25 -10.08 29.51
N ASP A 61 31.73 -8.93 29.11
CA ASP A 61 30.55 -8.31 29.69
C ASP A 61 29.35 -8.60 28.78
N GLU A 62 28.47 -9.50 29.21
CA GLU A 62 27.26 -9.88 28.47
C GLU A 62 26.31 -8.70 28.22
N SER A 63 26.38 -7.65 29.06
CA SER A 63 25.57 -6.47 28.85
C SER A 63 25.98 -5.80 27.52
N VAL A 64 27.18 -5.23 27.47
CA VAL A 64 27.67 -4.54 26.26
C VAL A 64 28.23 -5.48 25.19
N ARG A 65 28.16 -6.81 25.41
CA ARG A 65 28.61 -7.88 24.49
C ARG A 65 30.02 -7.66 23.97
N SER A 66 30.90 -7.29 24.87
CA SER A 66 32.27 -6.90 24.56
C SER A 66 33.21 -7.35 25.66
N TYR A 67 34.48 -7.53 25.32
CA TYR A 67 35.52 -7.71 26.32
C TYR A 67 35.80 -6.36 26.97
N CYS A 68 35.64 -6.30 28.29
CA CYS A 68 35.84 -5.10 29.08
C CYS A 68 37.05 -5.26 30.00
N ALA A 69 37.75 -4.17 30.24
CA ALA A 69 38.83 -4.14 31.21
C ALA A 69 38.31 -4.56 32.59
N GLN A 70 39.06 -5.43 33.25
CA GLN A 70 38.71 -6.02 34.53
C GLN A 70 39.91 -5.90 35.47
N ALA A 71 39.70 -5.42 36.69
CA ALA A 71 40.74 -5.44 37.71
C ALA A 71 40.89 -6.86 38.29
N ARG A 72 42.06 -7.18 38.82
CA ARG A 72 42.37 -8.54 39.30
C ARG A 72 41.44 -9.01 40.41
N GLU A 73 40.93 -8.06 41.18
CA GLU A 73 40.08 -8.19 42.36
C GLU A 73 38.58 -8.21 42.00
N GLU A 74 38.22 -7.89 40.75
CA GLU A 74 36.83 -7.85 40.30
C GLU A 74 36.29 -9.21 39.90
N TYR A 75 35.05 -9.50 40.29
CA TYR A 75 34.34 -10.69 39.81
C TYR A 75 33.73 -10.48 38.41
N ARG A 76 33.21 -9.27 38.14
CA ARG A 76 32.67 -8.86 36.84
C ARG A 76 33.47 -7.67 36.31
N PRO A 77 33.75 -7.60 35.01
CA PRO A 77 34.46 -6.46 34.43
C PRO A 77 33.68 -5.16 34.67
N SER A 78 34.35 -4.14 35.20
CA SER A 78 33.75 -2.81 35.40
C SER A 78 34.34 -1.73 34.50
N GLY A 79 35.52 -2.00 33.90
CA GLY A 79 36.27 -1.04 33.10
C GLY A 79 35.74 -0.85 31.69
N PRO A 80 36.42 -0.02 30.88
CA PRO A 80 36.02 0.27 29.50
C PRO A 80 35.95 -0.98 28.63
N ALA A 81 34.99 -1.01 27.71
CA ALA A 81 34.93 -1.99 26.64
C ALA A 81 36.11 -1.83 25.69
N LEU A 82 36.55 -2.94 25.10
CA LEU A 82 37.73 -3.02 24.25
C LEU A 82 37.38 -3.78 22.97
N TYR A 83 38.01 -3.38 21.87
CA TYR A 83 37.94 -4.10 20.60
C TYR A 83 39.34 -4.41 20.09
N ARG A 84 39.46 -5.51 19.36
CA ARG A 84 40.71 -5.89 18.71
C ARG A 84 40.86 -5.14 17.39
N VAL A 85 42.02 -4.58 17.15
CA VAL A 85 42.36 -4.02 15.83
C VAL A 85 42.60 -5.17 14.85
N ALA A 86 41.85 -5.18 13.76
CA ALA A 86 41.92 -6.25 12.76
C ALA A 86 43.35 -6.47 12.24
N GLY A 87 43.76 -7.74 12.15
CA GLY A 87 45.10 -8.13 11.71
C GLY A 87 46.22 -7.80 12.70
N ARG A 88 45.92 -7.32 13.91
CA ARG A 88 46.90 -7.01 14.96
C ARG A 88 46.57 -7.75 16.25
N ASP A 89 47.55 -7.86 17.14
CA ASP A 89 47.39 -8.34 18.52
C ASP A 89 47.08 -7.18 19.50
N ILE A 90 46.85 -5.98 18.96
CA ILE A 90 46.56 -4.74 19.69
C ILE A 90 45.05 -4.58 19.85
N TRP A 91 44.64 -4.17 21.05
CA TRP A 91 43.28 -3.80 21.41
C TRP A 91 43.19 -2.32 21.75
N LYS A 92 42.05 -1.70 21.44
CA LYS A 92 41.75 -0.28 21.68
C LYS A 92 40.44 -0.13 22.44
N GLU A 93 40.28 1.01 23.11
CA GLU A 93 39.06 1.35 23.83
C GLU A 93 37.85 1.51 22.88
N ASN A 94 36.78 0.78 23.18
CA ASN A 94 35.47 0.96 22.58
C ASN A 94 34.60 1.85 23.50
N SER A 95 34.83 3.16 23.44
CA SER A 95 34.09 4.12 24.26
C SER A 95 32.59 4.13 23.94
N ALA A 96 32.21 3.84 22.69
CA ALA A 96 30.81 3.73 22.28
C ALA A 96 30.11 2.53 22.91
N ALA A 97 30.75 1.34 22.91
CA ALA A 97 30.21 0.17 23.62
C ALA A 97 30.10 0.43 25.12
N THR A 98 31.11 1.09 25.71
CA THR A 98 31.09 1.49 27.13
C THR A 98 29.90 2.41 27.44
N ALA A 99 29.59 3.36 26.55
CA ALA A 99 28.48 4.29 26.70
C ALA A 99 27.09 3.63 26.66
N LEU A 100 26.96 2.41 26.11
CA LEU A 100 25.70 1.67 26.05
C LEU A 100 25.36 0.94 27.37
N ARG A 101 26.36 0.61 28.19
CA ARG A 101 26.19 -0.15 29.45
C ARG A 101 25.08 0.40 30.36
N PRO A 102 24.95 1.72 30.58
CA PRO A 102 23.97 2.26 31.53
C PRO A 102 22.50 2.15 31.08
N TYR A 103 22.23 1.77 29.84
CA TYR A 103 20.88 1.74 29.27
C TYR A 103 20.29 0.34 29.17
N GLN A 104 21.04 -0.68 29.58
CA GLN A 104 20.62 -2.06 29.45
C GLN A 104 19.85 -2.54 30.67
N LEU A 105 18.75 -3.24 30.41
CA LEU A 105 18.02 -3.93 31.46
C LEU A 105 18.82 -5.13 31.99
N PRO A 106 18.80 -5.40 33.31
CA PRO A 106 19.42 -6.59 33.88
C PRO A 106 18.88 -7.88 33.26
N ALA A 107 19.75 -8.88 33.03
CA ALA A 107 19.41 -10.18 32.42
C ALA A 107 18.31 -11.00 33.13
N GLN A 108 17.87 -10.58 34.33
CA GLN A 108 16.80 -11.21 35.10
C GLN A 108 15.43 -10.52 34.96
N HIS A 109 15.33 -9.42 34.20
CA HIS A 109 14.01 -8.87 33.87
C HIS A 109 13.36 -9.77 32.82
N PRO A 110 12.16 -10.34 33.09
CA PRO A 110 11.39 -11.01 32.07
C PRO A 110 10.99 -9.95 31.05
N ALA A 111 11.78 -9.80 29.99
CA ALA A 111 11.46 -8.97 28.84
C ALA A 111 10.39 -9.66 27.99
N THR A 112 9.23 -9.91 28.59
CA THR A 112 7.96 -9.94 27.86
C THR A 112 7.30 -8.59 28.09
N PRO A 113 7.47 -7.59 27.21
CA PRO A 113 6.28 -6.90 26.81
C PRO A 113 5.40 -8.00 26.19
N GLN A 114 4.33 -8.40 26.88
CA GLN A 114 3.20 -8.92 26.12
C GLN A 114 2.92 -7.86 25.05
N PRO A 115 3.02 -8.18 23.75
CA PRO A 115 2.42 -7.31 22.76
C PRO A 115 0.97 -7.19 23.20
N ALA A 116 0.48 -5.94 23.26
CA ALA A 116 -0.85 -5.57 23.74
C ALA A 116 -1.76 -6.80 23.78
N ARG A 117 -1.98 -7.36 24.99
CA ARG A 117 -3.10 -8.27 25.18
C ARG A 117 -4.27 -7.60 24.48
N THR A 118 -5.00 -8.36 23.65
CA THR A 118 -6.36 -8.02 23.24
C THR A 118 -7.00 -7.20 24.35
N PRO A 119 -7.66 -6.06 24.07
CA PRO A 119 -8.61 -5.55 25.04
C PRO A 119 -9.64 -6.67 25.21
N THR A 120 -9.41 -7.50 26.23
CA THR A 120 -10.48 -8.27 26.84
C THR A 120 -11.56 -7.24 27.16
N ALA A 121 -12.81 -7.63 26.98
CA ALA A 121 -13.99 -6.79 27.16
C ALA A 121 -14.09 -6.10 28.55
N ASP A 122 -13.16 -6.36 29.47
CA ASP A 122 -12.97 -5.65 30.72
C ASP A 122 -11.69 -4.80 30.68
N GLY A 123 -11.87 -3.48 30.80
CA GLY A 123 -10.84 -2.44 30.68
C GLY A 123 -9.70 -2.49 31.70
N GLY A 124 -8.77 -3.43 31.54
CA GLY A 124 -7.50 -3.47 32.27
C GLY A 124 -6.51 -2.42 31.76
N HIS A 125 -6.04 -1.56 32.68
CA HIS A 125 -5.10 -0.47 32.43
C HIS A 125 -3.71 -0.96 31.94
N PRO A 126 -3.04 -0.25 30.99
CA PRO A 126 -1.70 -0.59 30.49
C PRO A 126 -0.54 -0.19 31.43
N ASP A 127 -0.76 -0.12 32.74
CA ASP A 127 0.14 0.57 33.69
C ASP A 127 1.16 -0.32 34.43
N GLU A 128 1.23 -1.62 34.19
CA GLU A 128 2.16 -2.49 34.94
C GLU A 128 3.63 -2.42 34.45
N ILE A 129 3.88 -2.20 33.16
CA ILE A 129 5.26 -2.01 32.62
C ILE A 129 5.78 -0.58 32.88
N ALA A 130 4.86 0.37 33.08
CA ALA A 130 5.14 1.79 33.25
C ALA A 130 5.81 2.15 34.60
N ASN A 131 5.83 1.22 35.57
CA ASN A 131 6.30 1.42 36.94
C ASN A 131 7.59 0.67 37.30
N ASP A 132 8.26 0.04 36.33
CA ASP A 132 9.58 -0.57 36.57
C ASP A 132 10.63 0.51 36.82
N SER A 133 11.11 0.61 38.07
CA SER A 133 12.05 1.65 38.50
C SER A 133 13.40 1.56 37.78
N ALA A 134 13.85 0.36 37.38
CA ALA A 134 15.08 0.16 36.63
C ALA A 134 14.93 0.71 35.20
N LEU A 135 13.80 0.43 34.54
CA LEU A 135 13.48 0.97 33.22
C LEU A 135 13.37 2.50 33.24
N LEU A 136 12.70 3.06 34.25
CA LEU A 136 12.58 4.52 34.42
C LEU A 136 13.95 5.19 34.60
N GLN A 137 14.85 4.55 35.36
CA GLN A 137 16.21 5.06 35.55
C GLN A 137 17.03 5.01 34.26
N CYS A 138 17.00 3.88 33.53
CA CYS A 138 17.69 3.75 32.24
C CYS A 138 17.20 4.79 31.24
N ARG A 139 15.88 5.00 31.18
CA ARG A 139 15.24 5.99 30.31
C ARG A 139 15.68 7.41 30.64
N GLY A 140 15.65 7.80 31.92
CA GLY A 140 16.07 9.14 32.35
C GLY A 140 17.54 9.42 32.01
N ARG A 141 18.41 8.44 32.21
CA ARG A 141 19.84 8.55 31.84
C ARG A 141 20.03 8.69 30.34
N LEU A 142 19.37 7.83 29.55
CA LEU A 142 19.49 7.85 28.09
C LEU A 142 19.09 9.21 27.50
N VAL A 143 17.97 9.78 27.96
CA VAL A 143 17.51 11.10 27.51
C VAL A 143 18.52 12.19 27.87
N ALA A 144 18.98 12.24 29.12
CA ALA A 144 19.91 13.26 29.58
C ALA A 144 21.28 13.20 28.84
N ASP A 145 21.78 11.99 28.56
CA ASP A 145 23.03 11.82 27.83
C ASP A 145 22.86 12.17 26.35
N ALA A 146 21.73 11.83 25.74
CA ALA A 146 21.40 12.21 24.36
C ALA A 146 21.32 13.73 24.20
N GLU A 147 20.60 14.43 25.07
CA GLU A 147 20.52 15.90 25.06
C GLU A 147 21.91 16.54 25.19
N ARG A 148 22.74 16.03 26.11
CA ARG A 148 24.12 16.52 26.29
C ARG A 148 24.99 16.26 25.05
N PHE A 149 24.81 15.11 24.41
CA PHE A 149 25.52 14.74 23.20
C PHE A 149 25.18 15.72 22.05
N PHE A 150 23.90 15.87 21.72
CA PHE A 150 23.50 16.70 20.57
C PHE A 150 23.81 18.19 20.75
N LYS A 151 23.84 18.70 21.99
CA LYS A 151 24.25 20.09 22.26
C LYS A 151 25.67 20.41 21.78
N ASN A 152 26.57 19.43 21.80
CA ASN A 152 27.99 19.64 21.52
C ASN A 152 28.50 18.86 20.29
N HIS A 153 27.66 18.02 19.68
CA HIS A 153 28.07 17.13 18.62
C HIS A 153 28.21 17.89 17.29
N LYS A 154 29.39 17.80 16.68
CA LYS A 154 29.63 18.30 15.32
C LYS A 154 29.25 17.22 14.31
N LEU A 155 28.35 17.56 13.40
CA LEU A 155 27.93 16.65 12.34
C LEU A 155 29.07 16.46 11.31
N PRO A 156 29.26 15.24 10.79
CA PRO A 156 30.20 14.97 9.71
C PRO A 156 29.74 15.61 8.39
N ASP A 157 30.68 15.75 7.46
CA ASP A 157 30.39 16.14 6.08
C ASP A 157 29.56 15.06 5.38
N ARG A 158 28.71 15.49 4.44
CA ARG A 158 27.84 14.58 3.69
C ARG A 158 28.50 14.11 2.40
N PRO A 159 28.35 12.83 2.01
CA PRO A 159 28.73 12.41 0.67
C PRO A 159 27.90 13.20 -0.38
N PRO A 160 28.47 13.49 -1.56
CA PRO A 160 27.72 14.07 -2.66
C PRO A 160 26.54 13.16 -3.04
N VAL A 161 25.35 13.74 -3.24
CA VAL A 161 24.20 12.97 -3.71
C VAL A 161 24.39 12.60 -5.18
N PRO A 162 24.48 11.31 -5.52
CA PRO A 162 24.74 10.89 -6.89
C PRO A 162 23.59 11.30 -7.80
N GLU A 163 23.91 11.65 -9.05
CA GLU A 163 22.92 11.81 -10.10
C GLU A 163 22.60 10.44 -10.71
N LEU A 164 21.32 10.07 -10.69
CA LEU A 164 20.83 8.79 -11.21
C LEU A 164 19.70 9.05 -12.21
N PRO A 165 19.67 8.34 -13.36
CA PRO A 165 18.51 8.34 -14.23
C PRO A 165 17.26 7.89 -13.46
N PRO A 166 16.08 8.50 -13.66
CA PRO A 166 14.86 8.10 -12.95
C PRO A 166 14.47 6.62 -13.12
N ALA A 167 14.86 6.02 -14.26
CA ALA A 167 14.61 4.62 -14.61
C ALA A 167 15.81 3.69 -14.31
N ALA A 168 16.79 4.13 -13.51
CA ALA A 168 17.91 3.27 -13.12
C ALA A 168 17.41 2.04 -12.34
N SER A 169 18.06 0.90 -12.55
CA SER A 169 17.71 -0.33 -11.85
C SER A 169 18.17 -0.29 -10.38
N ASP A 170 17.50 -1.08 -9.53
CA ASP A 170 17.88 -1.24 -8.11
C ASP A 170 19.38 -1.57 -7.95
N ARG A 171 19.92 -2.43 -8.83
CA ARG A 171 21.34 -2.80 -8.82
C ARG A 171 22.26 -1.60 -9.08
N VAL A 172 21.96 -0.80 -10.11
CA VAL A 172 22.74 0.40 -10.44
C VAL A 172 22.68 1.43 -9.31
N LEU A 173 21.51 1.61 -8.68
CA LEU A 173 21.35 2.45 -7.49
C LEU A 173 22.28 1.99 -6.36
N ILE A 174 22.23 0.70 -5.99
CA ILE A 174 23.02 0.13 -4.89
C ILE A 174 24.53 0.23 -5.17
N GLU A 175 24.98 -0.15 -6.37
CA GLU A 175 26.37 -0.06 -6.79
C GLU A 175 26.88 1.39 -6.77
N THR A 176 26.05 2.35 -7.15
CA THR A 176 26.41 3.78 -7.14
C THR A 176 26.55 4.31 -5.72
N LEU A 177 25.59 3.99 -4.83
CA LEU A 177 25.61 4.44 -3.44
C LEU A 177 26.83 3.91 -2.68
N TYR A 178 27.11 2.61 -2.82
CA TYR A 178 28.22 1.98 -2.10
C TYR A 178 29.59 2.20 -2.74
N ARG A 179 29.68 2.86 -3.90
CA ARG A 179 30.96 3.35 -4.43
C ARG A 179 31.49 4.54 -3.62
N GLN A 180 30.60 5.32 -3.00
CA GLN A 180 30.93 6.60 -2.37
C GLN A 180 30.79 6.59 -0.84
N ALA A 181 30.13 5.59 -0.27
CA ALA A 181 29.91 5.49 1.17
C ALA A 181 30.04 4.05 1.67
N GLU A 182 30.46 3.90 2.93
CA GLU A 182 30.50 2.62 3.63
C GLU A 182 29.15 2.25 4.28
N GLY A 183 28.21 3.21 4.32
CA GLY A 183 26.92 3.05 4.97
C GLY A 183 25.77 3.64 4.16
N LEU A 184 24.57 3.14 4.41
CA LEU A 184 23.30 3.64 3.86
C LEU A 184 22.25 3.66 4.96
N VAL A 185 21.48 4.74 5.07
CA VAL A 185 20.30 4.80 5.94
C VAL A 185 19.05 4.82 5.09
N ILE A 186 18.19 3.82 5.24
CA ILE A 186 16.87 3.74 4.63
C ILE A 186 15.82 4.15 5.66
N GLY A 187 15.05 5.19 5.32
CA GLY A 187 13.86 5.59 6.04
C GLY A 187 12.63 4.84 5.53
N GLU A 188 11.90 4.21 6.44
CA GLU A 188 10.63 3.54 6.13
C GLU A 188 9.44 4.11 6.92
N THR A 189 8.24 3.86 6.42
CA THR A 189 7.02 3.81 7.22
C THR A 189 6.81 2.35 7.60
N TYR A 190 6.65 2.02 8.88
CA TYR A 190 6.62 0.61 9.30
C TYR A 190 5.55 -0.25 8.62
N THR A 191 4.44 0.38 8.20
CA THR A 191 3.29 -0.25 7.53
C THR A 191 3.41 -0.33 6.01
N ASP A 192 4.41 0.30 5.42
CA ASP A 192 4.71 0.16 3.99
C ASP A 192 5.53 -1.11 3.75
N SER A 193 5.29 -1.77 2.61
CA SER A 193 5.93 -3.05 2.28
C SER A 193 7.19 -2.88 1.41
N GLY A 194 7.33 -1.73 0.74
CA GLY A 194 8.36 -1.47 -0.26
C GLY A 194 9.79 -1.47 0.26
N SER A 195 10.05 -0.99 1.49
CA SER A 195 11.39 -1.02 2.10
C SER A 195 11.89 -2.46 2.26
N LYS A 196 11.05 -3.31 2.86
CA LYS A 196 11.31 -4.73 3.08
C LYS A 196 11.45 -5.47 1.76
N LEU A 197 10.54 -5.22 0.81
CA LEU A 197 10.58 -5.82 -0.53
C LEU A 197 11.87 -5.47 -1.28
N PHE A 198 12.27 -4.20 -1.27
CA PHE A 198 13.50 -3.74 -1.90
C PHE A 198 14.73 -4.45 -1.34
N LEU A 199 14.82 -4.54 -0.01
CA LEU A 199 15.94 -5.20 0.66
C LEU A 199 15.97 -6.71 0.39
N ILE A 200 14.82 -7.40 0.50
CA ILE A 200 14.72 -8.85 0.23
C ILE A 200 15.13 -9.16 -1.21
N LYS A 201 14.63 -8.40 -2.18
CA LYS A 201 14.94 -8.58 -3.61
C LYS A 201 16.41 -8.33 -3.93
N ASN A 202 17.06 -7.41 -3.23
CA ASN A 202 18.41 -6.95 -3.56
C ASN A 202 19.49 -7.39 -2.56
N MET A 203 19.18 -8.34 -1.66
CA MET A 203 20.11 -8.78 -0.61
C MET A 203 21.43 -9.32 -1.19
N ALA A 204 21.36 -10.08 -2.29
CA ALA A 204 22.54 -10.56 -3.00
C ALA A 204 23.45 -9.42 -3.48
N THR A 205 22.86 -8.40 -4.14
CA THR A 205 23.60 -7.23 -4.62
C THR A 205 24.23 -6.45 -3.46
N LEU A 206 23.52 -6.31 -2.33
CA LEU A 206 24.06 -5.67 -1.13
C LEU A 206 25.28 -6.44 -0.60
N ALA A 207 25.20 -7.77 -0.53
CA ALA A 207 26.32 -8.61 -0.12
C ALA A 207 27.51 -8.51 -1.10
N GLU A 208 27.27 -8.48 -2.41
CA GLU A 208 28.29 -8.27 -3.45
C GLU A 208 29.00 -6.91 -3.30
N GLN A 209 28.28 -5.86 -2.89
CA GLN A 209 28.86 -4.54 -2.63
C GLN A 209 29.62 -4.45 -1.29
N GLY A 210 29.77 -5.57 -0.58
CA GLY A 210 30.51 -5.68 0.67
C GLY A 210 29.68 -5.36 1.90
N VAL A 211 28.36 -5.28 1.80
CA VAL A 211 27.50 -5.10 2.98
C VAL A 211 27.54 -6.36 3.83
N ARG A 212 27.79 -6.22 5.13
CA ARG A 212 27.87 -7.34 6.10
C ARG A 212 27.00 -7.14 7.34
N THR A 213 26.52 -5.93 7.58
CA THR A 213 25.63 -5.64 8.71
C THR A 213 24.36 -4.93 8.25
N LEU A 214 23.21 -5.49 8.61
CA LEU A 214 21.88 -4.89 8.52
C LEU A 214 21.45 -4.43 9.92
N TYR A 215 21.43 -3.12 10.13
CA TYR A 215 20.93 -2.52 11.37
C TYR A 215 19.41 -2.33 11.32
N LEU A 216 18.67 -2.82 12.31
CA LEU A 216 17.19 -2.75 12.34
C LEU A 216 16.66 -2.05 13.60
N GLU A 217 15.88 -0.98 13.42
CA GLU A 217 15.25 -0.23 14.52
C GLU A 217 14.22 -1.05 15.29
N ARG A 218 13.47 -1.91 14.60
CA ARG A 218 12.36 -2.67 15.19
C ARG A 218 12.79 -3.77 16.17
N LEU A 219 14.09 -3.95 16.39
CA LEU A 219 14.68 -4.96 17.26
C LEU A 219 15.52 -4.28 18.34
N ARG A 220 15.59 -4.89 19.53
CA ARG A 220 16.28 -4.32 20.70
C ARG A 220 17.57 -5.04 21.04
N THR A 221 18.59 -4.26 21.40
CA THR A 221 19.93 -4.75 21.78
C THR A 221 19.92 -5.57 23.05
N ASP A 222 19.03 -5.23 23.98
CA ASP A 222 18.88 -5.84 25.31
C ASP A 222 17.85 -6.98 25.37
N VAL A 223 17.13 -7.26 24.28
CA VAL A 223 16.12 -8.34 24.21
C VAL A 223 16.38 -9.28 23.04
N GLU A 224 16.22 -8.82 21.80
CA GLU A 224 16.25 -9.68 20.62
C GLU A 224 17.67 -10.04 20.15
N GLN A 225 18.70 -9.22 20.42
CA GLN A 225 20.02 -9.40 19.82
C GLN A 225 20.65 -10.76 20.14
N ALA A 226 20.39 -11.39 21.30
CA ALA A 226 21.00 -12.69 21.63
C ALA A 226 20.44 -13.81 20.74
N HIS A 227 19.15 -13.73 20.44
CA HIS A 227 18.48 -14.63 19.53
C HIS A 227 18.93 -14.39 18.07
N LEU A 228 19.15 -13.14 17.67
CA LEU A 228 19.68 -12.80 16.33
C LEU A 228 21.07 -13.39 16.11
N GLU A 229 21.98 -13.27 17.09
CA GLU A 229 23.32 -13.84 17.00
C GLU A 229 23.29 -15.38 16.93
N THR A 230 22.40 -16.00 17.72
CA THR A 230 22.19 -17.46 17.66
C THR A 230 21.69 -17.87 16.28
N PHE A 231 20.69 -17.16 15.74
CA PHE A 231 20.13 -17.43 14.42
C PHE A 231 21.17 -17.26 13.32
N HIS A 232 21.97 -16.20 13.34
CA HIS A 232 23.04 -16.00 12.37
C HIS A 232 24.04 -17.17 12.38
N LYS A 233 24.49 -17.59 13.57
CA LYS A 233 25.47 -18.68 13.74
C LYS A 233 24.93 -20.06 13.37
N THR A 234 23.71 -20.41 13.82
CA THR A 234 23.21 -21.79 13.75
C THR A 234 22.15 -21.99 12.66
N GLY A 235 21.48 -20.92 12.22
CA GLY A 235 20.29 -21.00 11.38
C GLY A 235 19.00 -21.34 12.12
N ALA A 236 19.08 -21.63 13.43
CA ALA A 236 17.89 -21.92 14.24
C ALA A 236 17.25 -20.61 14.72
N LEU A 237 16.02 -20.35 14.27
CA LEU A 237 15.22 -19.22 14.72
C LEU A 237 14.50 -19.63 16.02
N SER A 238 14.74 -18.91 17.12
CA SER A 238 14.10 -19.22 18.40
C SER A 238 12.62 -18.86 18.40
N ASP A 239 11.80 -19.59 19.14
CA ASP A 239 10.37 -19.30 19.28
C ASP A 239 10.10 -17.87 19.75
N THR A 240 10.91 -17.36 20.68
CA THR A 240 10.82 -15.98 21.17
C THR A 240 10.99 -14.96 20.04
N LEU A 241 12.00 -15.13 19.19
CA LEU A 241 12.27 -14.21 18.09
C LEU A 241 11.24 -14.38 16.96
N ASP A 242 10.86 -15.62 16.63
CA ASP A 242 9.83 -15.91 15.63
C ASP A 242 8.49 -15.26 15.99
N ASN A 243 8.04 -15.43 17.23
CA ASN A 243 6.80 -14.84 17.73
C ASN A 243 6.83 -13.30 17.72
N TYR A 244 7.98 -12.70 18.07
CA TYR A 244 8.13 -11.25 18.02
C TYR A 244 8.07 -10.71 16.59
N LEU A 245 8.75 -11.37 15.64
CA LEU A 245 8.71 -10.97 14.23
C LEU A 245 7.30 -11.10 13.63
N ARG A 246 6.58 -12.20 13.92
CA ARG A 246 5.17 -12.35 13.53
C ARG A 246 4.31 -11.21 14.06
N THR A 247 4.55 -10.80 15.31
CA THR A 247 3.85 -9.65 15.88
C THR A 247 4.16 -8.35 15.14
N LEU A 248 5.43 -8.13 14.75
CA LEU A 248 5.82 -6.96 13.94
C LEU A 248 5.16 -6.96 12.56
N ASP A 249 5.05 -8.15 11.96
CA ASP A 249 4.45 -8.37 10.65
C ASP A 249 2.91 -8.39 10.69
N GLY A 250 2.32 -8.44 11.89
CA GLY A 250 0.89 -8.49 12.12
C GLY A 250 0.26 -9.87 11.89
N ASP A 251 1.07 -10.92 11.70
CA ASP A 251 0.64 -12.30 11.52
C ASP A 251 0.03 -12.84 12.83
N TYR A 252 -1.27 -13.16 12.81
CA TYR A 252 -1.93 -13.88 13.89
C TYR A 252 -2.01 -15.38 13.55
N GLY A 253 -1.38 -16.23 14.37
CA GLY A 253 -1.39 -17.70 14.21
C GLY A 253 -0.21 -18.26 13.41
N ASN A 254 -0.31 -19.51 12.95
CA ASN A 254 0.76 -20.24 12.25
C ASN A 254 0.85 -19.89 10.74
N ALA A 255 0.49 -18.66 10.35
CA ALA A 255 0.52 -18.23 8.95
C ALA A 255 1.96 -18.25 8.38
N PRO A 256 2.17 -18.57 7.08
CA PRO A 256 3.45 -18.35 6.43
C PRO A 256 3.83 -16.87 6.48
N ALA A 257 5.12 -16.57 6.60
CA ALA A 257 5.59 -15.18 6.59
C ALA A 257 5.19 -14.49 5.27
N GLY A 258 4.64 -13.30 5.36
CA GLY A 258 4.40 -12.46 4.19
C GLY A 258 5.69 -12.24 3.39
N THR A 259 5.57 -12.08 2.06
CA THR A 259 6.73 -11.86 1.17
C THR A 259 7.52 -10.61 1.56
N CYS A 260 6.84 -9.60 2.11
CA CYS A 260 7.38 -8.31 2.53
C CYS A 260 7.43 -8.17 4.06
N SER A 261 7.88 -9.21 4.78
CA SER A 261 7.93 -9.26 6.25
C SER A 261 9.32 -9.04 6.84
N TYR A 262 9.42 -8.54 8.08
CA TYR A 262 10.69 -8.51 8.84
C TYR A 262 11.23 -9.92 9.04
N ARG A 263 10.34 -10.89 9.26
CA ARG A 263 10.72 -12.31 9.34
C ARG A 263 11.44 -12.78 8.07
N ASN A 264 10.88 -12.52 6.88
CA ASN A 264 11.52 -12.89 5.62
C ASN A 264 12.80 -12.08 5.37
N LEU A 265 12.83 -10.80 5.75
CA LEU A 265 14.01 -9.94 5.64
C LEU A 265 15.20 -10.51 6.43
N ILE A 266 15.02 -10.90 7.69
CA ILE A 266 16.14 -11.43 8.49
C ILE A 266 16.61 -12.81 8.01
N ILE A 267 15.69 -13.66 7.52
CA ILE A 267 16.02 -14.97 6.94
C ILE A 267 16.85 -14.77 5.68
N THR A 268 16.44 -13.83 4.82
CA THR A 268 17.15 -13.50 3.58
C THR A 268 18.52 -12.89 3.87
N ALA A 269 18.63 -11.99 4.86
CA ALA A 269 19.92 -11.42 5.27
C ALA A 269 20.90 -12.52 5.69
N ARG A 270 20.46 -13.47 6.53
CA ARG A 270 21.30 -14.62 6.94
C ARG A 270 21.71 -15.47 5.74
N ALA A 271 20.81 -15.76 4.81
CA ALA A 271 21.11 -16.56 3.63
C ALA A 271 22.24 -15.96 2.75
N HIS A 272 22.46 -14.65 2.86
CA HIS A 272 23.53 -13.91 2.18
C HIS A 272 24.67 -13.48 3.12
N ASP A 273 24.81 -14.10 4.29
CA ASP A 273 25.85 -13.81 5.29
C ASP A 273 25.89 -12.34 5.74
N ILE A 274 24.72 -11.69 5.78
CA ILE A 274 24.53 -10.36 6.34
C ILE A 274 23.99 -10.53 7.76
N ARG A 275 24.77 -10.08 8.75
CA ARG A 275 24.39 -10.14 10.16
C ARG A 275 23.38 -9.05 10.48
N VAL A 276 22.37 -9.39 11.26
CA VAL A 276 21.37 -8.43 11.75
C VAL A 276 21.76 -7.90 13.12
N GLN A 277 21.80 -6.58 13.25
CA GLN A 277 22.09 -5.87 14.50
C GLN A 277 20.91 -4.96 14.87
N ALA A 278 20.32 -5.22 16.04
CA ALA A 278 19.31 -4.40 16.67
C ALA A 278 19.85 -3.00 16.98
N LEU A 279 18.99 -2.00 16.81
CA LEU A 279 19.31 -0.58 17.03
C LEU A 279 18.61 0.02 18.26
N ASP A 280 17.42 -0.46 18.64
CA ASP A 280 16.67 0.09 19.78
C ASP A 280 17.08 -0.59 21.10
N CYS A 281 16.56 -0.12 22.22
CA CYS A 281 16.65 -0.77 23.53
C CYS A 281 15.34 -0.60 24.28
N ALA A 282 15.10 -1.38 25.34
CA ALA A 282 13.85 -1.31 26.09
C ALA A 282 13.60 0.10 26.68
N ALA A 283 14.65 0.79 27.13
CA ALA A 283 14.56 2.15 27.67
C ALA A 283 14.00 3.15 26.64
N SER A 284 14.56 3.18 25.44
CA SER A 284 14.06 4.02 24.33
C SER A 284 12.68 3.56 23.85
N ASN A 285 12.43 2.26 23.69
CA ASN A 285 11.14 1.71 23.27
C ASN A 285 9.99 2.12 24.21
N SER A 286 10.25 2.23 25.51
CA SER A 286 9.25 2.69 26.50
C SER A 286 8.79 4.14 26.31
N LEU A 287 9.54 4.98 25.58
CA LEU A 287 9.17 6.38 25.32
C LEU A 287 8.05 6.53 24.28
N ARG A 288 7.74 5.49 23.49
CA ARG A 288 6.68 5.53 22.45
C ARG A 288 5.30 5.92 22.97
N VAL A 289 5.01 5.61 24.23
CA VAL A 289 3.67 5.79 24.83
C VAL A 289 3.53 7.15 25.54
N ARG A 290 4.63 7.86 25.81
CA ARG A 290 4.64 9.03 26.71
C ARG A 290 4.90 10.39 26.05
N ASP A 291 5.23 10.44 24.76
CA ASP A 291 5.58 11.71 24.08
C ASP A 291 4.60 12.02 22.91
N PRO A 292 3.72 13.04 23.03
CA PRO A 292 2.79 13.45 21.98
C PRO A 292 3.46 13.88 20.66
N HIS A 293 4.74 14.26 20.69
CA HIS A 293 5.48 14.75 19.52
C HIS A 293 6.66 13.85 19.13
N MET A 294 6.86 12.72 19.80
CA MET A 294 7.97 11.77 19.59
C MET A 294 9.39 12.36 19.68
N LEU A 295 9.55 13.66 19.97
CA LEU A 295 10.83 14.36 19.94
C LEU A 295 11.83 13.80 20.95
N THR A 296 11.37 13.46 22.15
CA THR A 296 12.18 12.86 23.23
C THR A 296 12.69 11.48 22.80
N ARG A 297 11.82 10.67 22.20
CA ARG A 297 12.21 9.35 21.70
C ARG A 297 13.20 9.48 20.54
N ILE A 298 12.98 10.39 19.60
CA ILE A 298 13.88 10.61 18.48
C ILE A 298 15.28 10.97 18.98
N THR A 299 15.39 11.89 19.94
CA THR A 299 16.65 12.26 20.58
C THR A 299 17.31 11.07 21.26
N ALA A 300 16.59 10.36 22.13
CA ALA A 300 17.12 9.21 22.85
C ALA A 300 17.59 8.09 21.90
N LEU A 301 16.77 7.76 20.89
CA LEU A 301 17.04 6.67 19.96
C LEU A 301 18.17 7.03 18.99
N ASN A 302 18.19 8.22 18.39
CA ASN A 302 19.26 8.61 17.47
C ASN A 302 20.63 8.63 18.16
N TYR A 303 20.69 9.03 19.43
CA TYR A 303 21.91 8.89 20.22
C TYR A 303 22.27 7.42 20.45
N HIS A 304 21.32 6.58 20.88
CA HIS A 304 21.54 5.15 21.11
C HIS A 304 22.01 4.44 19.83
N THR A 305 21.34 4.65 18.70
CA THR A 305 21.71 4.04 17.40
C THR A 305 23.07 4.51 16.92
N TYR A 306 23.42 5.79 17.12
CA TYR A 306 24.76 6.29 16.84
C TYR A 306 25.83 5.54 17.65
N GLN A 307 25.61 5.32 18.95
CA GLN A 307 26.53 4.56 19.79
C GLN A 307 26.60 3.08 19.38
N VAL A 308 25.46 2.45 19.06
CA VAL A 308 25.41 1.05 18.59
C VAL A 308 26.24 0.88 17.32
N ILE A 309 26.00 1.70 16.29
CA ILE A 309 26.73 1.59 15.02
C ILE A 309 28.22 1.84 15.25
N LYS A 310 28.59 2.88 16.02
CA LYS A 310 29.99 3.18 16.30
C LYS A 310 30.69 2.06 17.08
N ALA A 311 30.01 1.47 18.06
CA ALA A 311 30.51 0.36 18.85
C ALA A 311 30.73 -0.89 17.99
N ASP A 312 29.77 -1.19 17.13
CA ASP A 312 29.76 -2.36 16.27
C ASP A 312 30.82 -2.28 15.17
N GLN A 313 30.93 -1.13 14.49
CA GLN A 313 31.93 -0.89 13.45
C GLN A 313 33.36 -0.92 14.01
N ALA A 314 33.58 -0.41 15.24
CA ALA A 314 34.87 -0.53 15.91
C ALA A 314 35.23 -2.00 16.24
N GLY A 315 34.23 -2.85 16.52
CA GLY A 315 34.38 -4.25 16.91
C GLY A 315 35.01 -5.18 15.88
N GLY A 316 35.21 -4.75 14.63
CA GLY A 316 35.96 -5.49 13.62
C GLY A 316 35.15 -6.45 12.75
N LEU A 317 33.81 -6.34 12.73
CA LEU A 317 32.98 -7.01 11.72
C LEU A 317 33.11 -6.25 10.41
N GLN A 318 34.15 -6.60 9.64
CA GLN A 318 34.53 -5.91 8.42
C GLN A 318 33.41 -5.93 7.38
N GLY A 319 33.02 -4.76 6.88
CA GLY A 319 32.11 -4.64 5.77
C GLY A 319 31.32 -3.34 5.82
N LYS A 320 30.72 -3.01 4.68
CA LYS A 320 29.77 -1.91 4.58
C LYS A 320 28.50 -2.28 5.36
N TRP A 321 27.69 -1.29 5.65
CA TRP A 321 26.47 -1.49 6.42
C TRP A 321 25.26 -0.79 5.81
N LEU A 322 24.08 -1.21 6.25
CA LEU A 322 22.83 -0.55 5.92
C LEU A 322 21.96 -0.51 7.17
N ALA A 323 21.23 0.58 7.38
CA ALA A 323 20.28 0.72 8.48
C ALA A 323 18.87 0.93 7.94
N LEU A 324 17.92 0.15 8.43
CA LEU A 324 16.49 0.34 8.19
C LEU A 324 15.86 0.90 9.47
N VAL A 325 15.40 2.14 9.38
CA VAL A 325 14.85 2.91 10.51
C VAL A 325 13.61 3.68 10.07
N ASP A 326 12.78 4.10 11.02
CA ASP A 326 11.63 4.95 10.74
C ASP A 326 12.07 6.26 10.10
N THR A 327 11.26 6.79 9.19
CA THR A 327 11.56 8.03 8.44
C THR A 327 11.89 9.21 9.37
N HIS A 328 11.26 9.28 10.55
CA HIS A 328 11.56 10.32 11.53
C HIS A 328 12.96 10.19 12.15
N HIS A 329 13.44 8.96 12.38
CA HIS A 329 14.80 8.71 12.87
C HIS A 329 15.84 8.82 11.74
N ALA A 330 15.50 8.42 10.51
CA ALA A 330 16.38 8.52 9.34
C ALA A 330 16.78 9.97 9.03
N ASN A 331 15.78 10.88 9.06
CA ASN A 331 15.94 12.26 8.60
C ASN A 331 16.07 13.27 9.74
N GLY A 332 15.40 13.03 10.87
CA GLY A 332 15.37 13.96 12.00
C GLY A 332 14.59 15.24 11.69
N TYR A 333 14.69 16.23 12.56
CA TYR A 333 13.92 17.47 12.49
C TYR A 333 14.83 18.71 12.51
N GLY A 334 14.41 19.79 11.85
CA GLY A 334 15.13 21.08 11.87
C GLY A 334 14.18 22.29 11.94
N PRO A 335 14.70 23.51 12.20
CA PRO A 335 16.12 23.85 12.36
C PRO A 335 16.73 23.64 13.77
N GLU A 336 15.94 23.58 14.84
CA GLU A 336 16.41 23.41 16.23
C GLU A 336 16.20 21.98 16.79
N GLY A 337 15.97 21.00 15.92
CA GLY A 337 15.67 19.62 16.31
C GLY A 337 16.86 18.66 16.28
N THR A 338 16.56 17.41 16.60
CA THR A 338 17.54 16.31 16.57
C THR A 338 17.85 15.94 15.12
N PRO A 339 19.13 15.91 14.71
CA PRO A 339 19.53 15.46 13.38
C PRO A 339 19.19 13.98 13.16
N GLY A 340 18.84 13.63 11.92
CA GLY A 340 18.59 12.24 11.54
C GLY A 340 19.84 11.37 11.55
N LEU A 341 19.64 10.06 11.61
CA LEU A 341 20.72 9.07 11.60
C LEU A 341 21.62 9.18 10.35
N SER A 342 21.04 9.48 9.18
CA SER A 342 21.81 9.71 7.94
C SER A 342 22.81 10.86 8.11
N ARG A 343 22.38 11.97 8.72
CA ARG A 343 23.22 13.14 9.00
C ARG A 343 24.24 12.86 10.09
N LEU A 344 23.88 12.08 11.11
CA LEU A 344 24.79 11.72 12.20
C LEU A 344 25.94 10.81 11.76
N GLN A 345 25.65 9.89 10.83
CA GLN A 345 26.65 8.97 10.29
C GLN A 345 27.41 9.54 9.09
N GLY A 346 26.99 10.70 8.55
CA GLY A 346 27.61 11.26 7.35
C GLY A 346 27.40 10.37 6.13
N VAL A 347 26.21 9.80 5.97
CA VAL A 347 25.87 8.93 4.83
C VAL A 347 24.62 9.40 4.11
N THR A 348 24.38 8.83 2.92
CA THR A 348 23.16 9.09 2.15
C THR A 348 21.93 8.56 2.88
N GLY A 349 20.88 9.37 2.94
CA GLY A 349 19.55 8.97 3.41
C GLY A 349 18.63 8.66 2.24
N LEU A 350 18.14 7.43 2.15
CA LEU A 350 17.20 6.98 1.12
C LEU A 350 15.81 6.79 1.75
N MET A 351 14.79 7.49 1.27
CA MET A 351 13.41 7.22 1.66
C MET A 351 12.76 6.30 0.63
N ILE A 352 12.05 5.28 1.10
CA ILE A 352 11.31 4.36 0.23
C ILE A 352 9.82 4.57 0.43
N ASP A 353 9.09 4.70 -0.69
CA ASP A 353 7.63 4.78 -0.71
C ASP A 353 7.02 3.69 -1.61
N ASP A 354 5.86 3.20 -1.20
CA ASP A 354 5.09 2.23 -1.98
C ASP A 354 4.39 2.89 -3.17
N THR A 355 4.53 2.30 -4.35
CA THR A 355 3.78 2.65 -5.56
C THR A 355 3.10 1.42 -6.18
N MET A 356 1.98 1.68 -6.85
CA MET A 356 1.29 0.71 -7.70
C MET A 356 1.67 0.83 -9.18
N SER A 357 2.41 1.89 -9.51
CA SER A 357 2.87 2.18 -10.87
C SER A 357 4.34 1.78 -11.02
N ASN A 358 4.97 2.25 -12.11
CA ASN A 358 6.40 2.00 -12.33
C ASN A 358 7.24 2.57 -11.18
N PRO A 359 8.27 1.83 -10.74
CA PRO A 359 9.23 2.34 -9.77
C PRO A 359 10.01 3.52 -10.35
N ALA A 360 10.46 4.41 -9.50
CA ALA A 360 11.21 5.60 -9.91
C ALA A 360 12.18 6.06 -8.83
N ILE A 361 13.30 6.63 -9.25
CA ILE A 361 14.30 7.23 -8.35
C ILE A 361 14.31 8.75 -8.55
N HIS A 362 14.22 9.48 -7.45
CA HIS A 362 14.19 10.94 -7.47
C HIS A 362 15.18 11.51 -6.46
N LYS A 363 16.03 12.44 -6.91
CA LYS A 363 16.79 13.32 -6.00
C LYS A 363 15.83 14.34 -5.39
N VAL A 364 15.86 14.47 -4.07
CA VAL A 364 14.96 15.38 -3.37
C VAL A 364 15.64 16.75 -3.22
N PRO A 365 15.06 17.85 -3.75
CA PRO A 365 15.64 19.17 -3.59
C PRO A 365 15.70 19.57 -2.12
N ALA A 366 16.87 20.03 -1.68
CA ALA A 366 17.05 20.62 -0.35
C ALA A 366 16.10 21.83 -0.21
N LEU A 367 15.35 21.89 0.91
CA LEU A 367 14.56 23.07 1.23
C LEU A 367 15.49 24.23 1.60
N PRO A 368 15.18 25.48 1.21
CA PRO A 368 15.82 26.65 1.79
C PRO A 368 15.67 26.60 3.31
N HIS A 369 16.79 26.76 4.02
CA HIS A 369 16.80 26.73 5.48
C HIS A 369 16.16 28.02 6.01
N ASN A 370 14.86 27.98 6.35
CA ASN A 370 14.22 29.09 7.04
C ASN A 370 14.55 28.97 8.54
N ALA A 371 15.62 29.64 8.97
CA ALA A 371 16.12 29.66 10.35
C ALA A 371 15.14 30.24 11.41
N GLY A 372 13.91 30.61 11.02
CA GLY A 372 12.81 31.00 11.92
C GLY A 372 11.49 30.26 11.65
N GLY A 373 11.53 29.14 10.92
CA GLY A 373 10.35 28.34 10.57
C GLY A 373 9.93 27.36 11.67
N ARG A 374 8.69 26.86 11.59
CA ARG A 374 8.21 25.75 12.44
C ARG A 374 9.11 24.52 12.30
N MET A 375 9.29 23.79 13.39
CA MET A 375 9.95 22.48 13.44
C MET A 375 9.34 21.51 12.41
N ASN A 376 10.15 21.03 11.48
CA ASN A 376 9.70 20.15 10.39
C ASN A 376 10.65 18.96 10.20
N LEU A 377 10.10 17.86 9.70
CA LEU A 377 10.87 16.70 9.25
C LEU A 377 11.82 17.13 8.12
N VAL A 378 13.11 16.80 8.26
CA VAL A 378 14.12 17.08 7.23
C VAL A 378 13.85 16.19 6.01
N ARG A 379 14.06 16.71 4.80
CA ARG A 379 13.90 15.92 3.58
C ARG A 379 15.05 14.91 3.40
N PRO A 380 14.79 13.71 2.87
CA PRO A 380 15.83 12.71 2.60
C PRO A 380 16.77 13.16 1.46
N ASP A 381 17.85 12.40 1.30
CA ASP A 381 18.72 12.34 0.12
C ASP A 381 18.00 12.16 -1.21
N LEU A 382 17.51 10.95 -1.28
CA LEU A 382 16.92 10.32 -2.43
C LEU A 382 15.58 9.76 -1.98
N LYS A 383 14.66 9.69 -2.93
CA LYS A 383 13.41 8.97 -2.79
C LYS A 383 13.35 7.88 -3.84
N LEU A 384 13.08 6.65 -3.40
CA LEU A 384 12.85 5.50 -4.27
C LEU A 384 11.39 5.07 -4.12
N SER A 385 10.66 5.06 -5.23
CA SER A 385 9.34 4.46 -5.29
C SER A 385 9.47 2.99 -5.68
N VAL A 386 8.97 2.08 -4.85
CA VAL A 386 9.02 0.63 -5.06
C VAL A 386 7.64 0.13 -5.46
N LYS A 387 7.56 -0.59 -6.59
CA LYS A 387 6.31 -1.24 -7.02
C LYS A 387 6.01 -2.40 -6.07
N VAL A 388 4.89 -2.31 -5.35
CA VAL A 388 4.40 -3.36 -4.44
C VAL A 388 3.12 -4.00 -4.99
N PRO A 389 2.76 -5.23 -4.57
CA PRO A 389 1.47 -5.82 -4.89
C PRO A 389 0.30 -4.93 -4.44
N TRP A 390 -0.81 -4.97 -5.18
CA TRP A 390 -1.96 -4.09 -4.92
C TRP A 390 -2.60 -4.27 -3.54
N ARG A 391 -2.61 -5.50 -3.01
CA ARG A 391 -3.09 -5.76 -1.65
C ARG A 391 -2.22 -5.07 -0.61
N GLU A 392 -0.90 -5.22 -0.71
CA GLU A 392 0.08 -4.57 0.18
C GLU A 392 -0.09 -3.04 0.19
N ALA A 393 -0.36 -2.45 -0.98
CA ALA A 393 -0.48 -1.00 -1.12
C ALA A 393 -1.81 -0.40 -0.65
N LEU A 394 -2.88 -1.20 -0.57
CA LEU A 394 -4.26 -0.71 -0.41
C LEU A 394 -5.00 -1.28 0.82
N GLU A 395 -4.67 -2.47 1.30
CA GLU A 395 -5.31 -3.08 2.47
C GLU A 395 -4.96 -2.33 3.75
N VAL A 396 -5.85 -2.31 4.75
CA VAL A 396 -5.47 -1.80 6.07
C VAL A 396 -4.41 -2.73 6.68
N PRO A 397 -3.25 -2.19 7.11
CA PRO A 397 -2.23 -2.97 7.80
C PRO A 397 -2.81 -3.68 9.02
N LEU A 398 -2.44 -4.95 9.22
CA LEU A 398 -2.91 -5.77 10.34
C LEU A 398 -2.86 -5.05 11.72
N PRO A 399 -1.78 -4.31 12.07
CA PRO A 399 -1.71 -3.58 13.33
C PRO A 399 -2.79 -2.50 13.52
N TYR A 400 -3.39 -2.01 12.43
CA TYR A 400 -4.39 -0.94 12.43
C TYR A 400 -5.83 -1.44 12.29
N ARG A 401 -6.03 -2.70 11.90
CA ARG A 401 -7.37 -3.25 11.63
C ARG A 401 -8.31 -3.12 12.84
N ASN A 402 -7.85 -3.54 14.03
CA ASN A 402 -8.66 -3.42 15.25
C ASN A 402 -8.97 -1.96 15.63
N ALA A 403 -7.99 -1.06 15.49
CA ALA A 403 -8.16 0.35 15.86
C ALA A 403 -9.08 1.11 14.88
N LEU A 404 -9.10 0.70 13.61
CA LEU A 404 -9.86 1.37 12.57
C LEU A 404 -11.20 0.71 12.26
N GLN A 405 -11.42 -0.55 12.62
CA GLN A 405 -12.58 -1.35 12.23
C GLN A 405 -13.93 -0.64 12.48
N ASP A 406 -14.15 -0.13 13.69
CA ASP A 406 -15.40 0.56 14.04
C ASP A 406 -15.54 1.88 13.29
N ARG A 407 -14.42 2.59 13.08
CA ARG A 407 -14.36 3.88 12.41
C ARG A 407 -14.57 3.77 10.91
N ILE A 408 -14.06 2.72 10.28
CA ILE A 408 -14.26 2.40 8.86
C ILE A 408 -15.75 2.13 8.62
N ARG A 409 -16.38 1.40 9.53
CA ARG A 409 -17.80 1.03 9.45
C ARG A 409 -18.76 2.14 9.88
N SER A 410 -18.27 3.17 10.57
CA SER A 410 -18.98 4.38 10.99
C SER A 410 -18.19 5.65 10.64
N PRO A 411 -18.07 6.02 9.34
CA PRO A 411 -17.09 7.00 8.86
C PRO A 411 -17.35 8.45 9.28
N GLU A 412 -18.53 8.77 9.85
CA GLU A 412 -18.82 10.10 10.38
C GLU A 412 -17.79 10.52 11.45
N ASP A 413 -17.26 9.55 12.22
CA ASP A 413 -16.21 9.80 13.21
C ASP A 413 -14.83 10.10 12.61
N ILE A 414 -14.53 9.65 11.38
CA ILE A 414 -13.24 9.93 10.72
C ILE A 414 -13.22 11.36 10.16
N ILE A 415 -14.32 11.82 9.58
CA ILE A 415 -14.41 13.13 8.89
C ILE A 415 -14.67 14.27 9.88
N VAL A 416 -15.57 14.09 10.85
CA VAL A 416 -15.92 15.15 11.83
C VAL A 416 -14.73 15.46 12.75
N ARG A 417 -14.00 14.44 13.19
CA ARG A 417 -12.85 14.60 14.11
C ARG A 417 -11.56 15.08 13.44
N ARG A 418 -11.53 15.25 12.10
CA ARG A 418 -10.48 16.03 11.42
C ARG A 418 -10.44 17.49 11.88
N THR A 419 -11.58 18.02 12.33
CA THR A 419 -11.71 19.44 12.71
C THR A 419 -11.61 19.69 14.21
N HIS A 420 -11.86 18.68 15.04
CA HIS A 420 -11.87 18.79 16.50
C HIS A 420 -11.27 17.52 17.13
N VAL A 421 -9.96 17.53 17.36
CA VAL A 421 -9.34 16.60 18.32
C VAL A 421 -9.65 17.15 19.71
N ARG A 422 -10.45 16.45 20.51
CA ARG A 422 -10.64 16.85 21.91
C ARG A 422 -9.32 16.63 22.66
N LEU A 423 -8.95 17.55 23.56
CA LEU A 423 -7.68 17.48 24.31
C LEU A 423 -7.52 16.20 25.14
N ASP A 424 -8.62 15.53 25.49
CA ASP A 424 -8.67 14.29 26.28
C ASP A 424 -8.56 13.02 25.43
N GLU A 425 -8.87 13.10 24.13
CA GLU A 425 -8.80 11.99 23.19
C GLU A 425 -7.40 11.89 22.59
N ARG A 426 -6.48 11.34 23.38
CA ARG A 426 -5.06 11.23 23.04
C ARG A 426 -4.82 10.60 21.66
N VAL A 427 -3.72 11.05 21.05
CA VAL A 427 -3.00 10.67 19.82
C VAL A 427 -2.68 9.16 19.69
N LYS A 428 -3.63 8.26 19.91
CA LYS A 428 -3.37 6.80 19.80
C LYS A 428 -3.41 6.31 18.36
N ASP A 429 -4.29 6.87 17.52
CA ASP A 429 -4.51 6.37 16.15
C ASP A 429 -4.14 7.36 15.04
N ALA A 430 -3.54 8.51 15.37
CA ALA A 430 -3.24 9.56 14.38
C ALA A 430 -2.41 9.04 13.19
N GLY A 431 -1.40 8.20 13.46
CA GLY A 431 -0.60 7.54 12.42
C GLY A 431 -1.42 6.54 11.60
N ALA A 432 -2.28 5.73 12.24
CA ALA A 432 -3.14 4.78 11.56
C ALA A 432 -4.17 5.47 10.65
N ILE A 433 -4.74 6.60 11.10
CA ILE A 433 -5.64 7.43 10.27
C ILE A 433 -4.87 8.02 9.09
N ALA A 434 -3.67 8.57 9.31
CA ALA A 434 -2.88 9.17 8.25
C ALA A 434 -2.52 8.14 7.15
N ASP A 435 -2.06 6.94 7.56
CA ASP A 435 -1.79 5.81 6.66
C ASP A 435 -3.05 5.38 5.89
N PHE A 436 -4.17 5.20 6.60
CA PHE A 436 -5.46 4.86 5.98
C PHE A 436 -5.85 5.87 4.89
N LEU A 437 -5.77 7.17 5.19
CA LEU A 437 -6.11 8.23 4.23
C LEU A 437 -5.15 8.27 3.03
N GLN A 438 -3.87 7.96 3.24
CA GLN A 438 -2.91 7.84 2.15
C GLN A 438 -3.27 6.67 1.22
N ARG A 439 -3.71 5.54 1.78
CA ARG A 439 -4.19 4.38 1.00
C ARG A 439 -5.48 4.71 0.23
N GLU A 440 -6.40 5.48 0.82
CA GLU A 440 -7.59 5.97 0.10
C GLU A 440 -7.22 6.84 -1.11
N GLU A 441 -6.29 7.77 -0.95
CA GLU A 441 -5.85 8.64 -2.04
C GLU A 441 -5.09 7.85 -3.12
N ARG A 442 -4.28 6.87 -2.71
CA ARG A 442 -3.62 5.93 -3.62
C ARG A 442 -4.65 5.12 -4.42
N LEU A 443 -5.70 4.61 -3.79
CA LEU A 443 -6.79 3.91 -4.46
C LEU A 443 -7.49 4.83 -5.47
N LYS A 444 -7.85 6.05 -5.06
CA LYS A 444 -8.53 7.04 -5.92
C LYS A 444 -7.71 7.39 -7.15
N SER A 445 -6.42 7.69 -6.99
CA SER A 445 -5.53 8.01 -8.11
C SER A 445 -5.30 6.81 -9.02
N THR A 446 -5.14 5.61 -8.45
CA THR A 446 -4.90 4.38 -9.22
C THR A 446 -6.14 3.94 -10.00
N SER A 447 -7.33 3.98 -9.40
CA SER A 447 -8.58 3.62 -10.08
C SER A 447 -8.88 4.62 -11.21
N ALA A 448 -8.69 5.92 -10.98
CA ALA A 448 -8.83 6.94 -12.02
C ALA A 448 -7.86 6.71 -13.18
N ALA A 449 -6.59 6.38 -12.90
CA ALA A 449 -5.61 6.02 -13.92
C ALA A 449 -6.00 4.74 -14.69
N PHE A 450 -6.56 3.74 -13.99
CA PHE A 450 -7.04 2.49 -14.60
C PHE A 450 -8.18 2.76 -15.59
N PHE A 451 -9.28 3.39 -15.16
CA PHE A 451 -10.44 3.63 -16.04
C PHE A 451 -10.16 4.67 -17.12
N SER A 452 -9.32 5.66 -16.83
CA SER A 452 -8.76 6.55 -17.84
C SER A 452 -7.74 5.88 -18.76
N ARG A 453 -7.51 4.58 -18.71
CA ARG A 453 -6.88 3.80 -19.80
C ARG A 453 -7.85 2.77 -20.39
N HIS A 454 -8.80 2.29 -19.58
CA HIS A 454 -9.72 1.20 -19.88
C HIS A 454 -10.94 1.56 -20.77
N HIS A 455 -11.05 2.78 -21.31
CA HIS A 455 -12.15 3.20 -22.24
C HIS A 455 -12.26 2.39 -23.57
N GLY A 456 -11.62 1.24 -23.70
CA GLY A 456 -11.74 0.36 -24.88
C GLY A 456 -11.08 -1.03 -24.76
N SER A 457 -10.85 -1.55 -23.56
CA SER A 457 -10.21 -2.87 -23.39
C SER A 457 -11.23 -4.02 -23.56
N ARG A 458 -11.26 -4.56 -24.79
CA ARG A 458 -11.02 -5.95 -25.25
C ARG A 458 -11.39 -7.19 -24.40
N GLN A 459 -12.26 -7.15 -23.40
CA GLN A 459 -12.84 -8.43 -22.99
C GLN A 459 -13.90 -8.85 -24.03
N ALA A 460 -13.82 -10.12 -24.46
CA ALA A 460 -14.81 -10.68 -25.37
C ALA A 460 -16.20 -10.47 -24.74
N LYS A 461 -17.16 -9.98 -25.52
CA LYS A 461 -18.52 -9.83 -25.03
C LYS A 461 -18.98 -11.21 -24.52
N PRO A 462 -19.55 -11.30 -23.31
CA PRO A 462 -20.04 -12.58 -22.81
C PRO A 462 -21.04 -13.17 -23.80
N GLU A 463 -20.98 -14.48 -23.97
CA GLU A 463 -21.96 -15.17 -24.80
C GLU A 463 -23.26 -15.31 -24.00
N ILE A 464 -24.29 -14.59 -24.44
CA ILE A 464 -25.63 -14.68 -23.86
C ILE A 464 -26.42 -15.71 -24.66
N PRO A 465 -26.71 -16.89 -24.10
CA PRO A 465 -27.48 -17.92 -24.78
C PRO A 465 -28.93 -17.48 -24.98
N HIS A 466 -29.64 -18.13 -25.91
CA HIS A 466 -31.08 -17.93 -26.02
C HIS A 466 -31.79 -18.52 -24.79
N LEU A 467 -32.54 -17.66 -24.09
CA LEU A 467 -33.27 -17.99 -22.86
C LEU A 467 -34.77 -17.73 -23.10
N PRO A 468 -35.62 -18.77 -23.21
CA PRO A 468 -37.07 -18.61 -23.21
C PRO A 468 -37.56 -17.84 -21.97
N ALA A 469 -38.53 -16.95 -22.13
CA ALA A 469 -38.98 -16.06 -21.08
C ALA A 469 -39.52 -16.79 -19.83
N ASP A 470 -40.05 -18.00 -20.01
CA ASP A 470 -40.61 -18.90 -19.01
C ASP A 470 -39.61 -19.94 -18.49
N SER A 471 -38.32 -19.78 -18.78
CA SER A 471 -37.27 -20.67 -18.27
C SER A 471 -37.22 -20.67 -16.75
N THR A 472 -37.07 -21.85 -16.14
CA THR A 472 -36.79 -21.97 -14.70
C THR A 472 -35.43 -21.37 -14.37
N VAL A 473 -35.26 -20.89 -13.13
CA VAL A 473 -33.98 -20.33 -12.66
C VAL A 473 -32.83 -21.33 -12.84
N SER A 474 -33.04 -22.60 -12.50
CA SER A 474 -32.01 -23.63 -12.70
C SER A 474 -31.60 -23.75 -14.16
N ARG A 475 -32.56 -23.72 -15.10
CA ARG A 475 -32.27 -23.79 -16.53
C ARG A 475 -31.54 -22.56 -17.04
N ILE A 476 -31.89 -21.38 -16.53
CA ILE A 476 -31.19 -20.12 -16.81
C ILE A 476 -29.73 -20.22 -16.38
N LEU A 477 -29.49 -20.65 -15.13
CA LEU A 477 -28.14 -20.80 -14.59
C LEU A 477 -27.33 -21.84 -15.38
N GLU A 478 -27.90 -23.01 -15.68
CA GLU A 478 -27.26 -24.03 -16.53
C GLU A 478 -26.78 -23.44 -17.85
N ARG A 479 -27.67 -22.76 -18.58
CA ARG A 479 -27.37 -22.14 -19.87
C ARG A 479 -26.29 -21.09 -19.77
N LEU A 480 -26.34 -20.21 -18.75
CA LEU A 480 -25.33 -19.17 -18.57
C LEU A 480 -23.95 -19.78 -18.30
N TYR A 481 -23.86 -20.87 -17.53
CA TYR A 481 -22.60 -21.55 -17.22
C TYR A 481 -22.16 -22.60 -18.26
N GLU A 482 -22.87 -22.77 -19.39
CA GLU A 482 -22.41 -23.61 -20.51
C GLU A 482 -21.14 -23.03 -21.15
N ASN A 483 -21.10 -21.70 -21.36
CA ASN A 483 -20.01 -21.00 -22.05
C ASN A 483 -19.34 -19.89 -21.22
N ASN A 484 -19.74 -19.71 -19.96
CA ASN A 484 -19.17 -18.69 -19.07
C ASN A 484 -18.70 -19.31 -17.76
N ASN A 485 -17.58 -18.80 -17.23
CA ASN A 485 -17.09 -19.15 -15.89
C ASN A 485 -17.53 -18.16 -14.81
N GLY A 486 -18.03 -16.98 -15.19
CA GLY A 486 -18.47 -15.96 -14.25
C GLY A 486 -19.93 -15.59 -14.47
N LEU A 487 -20.61 -15.14 -13.42
CA LEU A 487 -21.90 -14.46 -13.48
C LEU A 487 -21.90 -13.28 -12.51
N VAL A 488 -22.31 -12.10 -12.97
CA VAL A 488 -22.44 -10.91 -12.11
C VAL A 488 -23.92 -10.64 -11.85
N LEU A 489 -24.33 -10.85 -10.60
CA LEU A 489 -25.69 -10.65 -10.10
C LEU A 489 -25.82 -9.25 -9.47
N GLY A 490 -26.58 -8.39 -10.13
CA GLY A 490 -26.93 -7.04 -9.68
C GLY A 490 -28.27 -7.01 -8.94
N ALA A 491 -28.31 -6.27 -7.84
CA ALA A 491 -29.56 -5.94 -7.15
C ALA A 491 -29.62 -4.48 -6.69
N ASP A 492 -30.85 -3.98 -6.55
CA ASP A 492 -31.11 -2.64 -6.03
C ASP A 492 -30.68 -2.53 -4.57
N GLN A 493 -30.29 -1.32 -4.15
CA GLN A 493 -29.97 -1.06 -2.74
C GLN A 493 -31.16 -1.42 -1.83
N GLY A 494 -30.93 -2.36 -0.90
CA GLY A 494 -31.94 -2.83 0.06
C GLY A 494 -32.97 -3.82 -0.48
N SER A 495 -32.71 -4.41 -1.65
CA SER A 495 -33.50 -5.53 -2.16
C SER A 495 -33.01 -6.88 -1.61
N ILE A 496 -33.93 -7.75 -1.21
CA ILE A 496 -33.63 -9.16 -0.85
C ILE A 496 -33.60 -10.10 -2.06
N THR A 497 -34.02 -9.64 -3.25
CA THR A 497 -34.26 -10.48 -4.43
C THR A 497 -33.05 -11.33 -4.84
N ALA A 498 -31.86 -10.73 -4.97
CA ALA A 498 -30.66 -11.46 -5.33
C ALA A 498 -30.23 -12.46 -4.26
N ARG A 499 -30.36 -12.14 -2.96
CA ARG A 499 -30.03 -13.09 -1.90
C ARG A 499 -31.02 -14.24 -1.83
N LYS A 500 -32.31 -13.97 -2.04
CA LYS A 500 -33.34 -15.00 -2.20
C LYS A 500 -32.99 -15.94 -3.34
N LEU A 501 -32.72 -15.38 -4.53
CA LEU A 501 -32.31 -16.16 -5.71
C LEU A 501 -31.12 -17.08 -5.40
N LEU A 502 -30.07 -16.55 -4.74
CA LEU A 502 -28.88 -17.31 -4.40
C LEU A 502 -29.14 -18.43 -3.39
N ILE A 503 -29.84 -18.13 -2.30
CA ILE A 503 -30.09 -19.10 -1.22
C ILE A 503 -31.00 -20.23 -1.70
N GLU A 504 -32.04 -19.92 -2.48
CA GLU A 504 -32.95 -20.93 -3.04
C GLU A 504 -32.28 -21.82 -4.11
N ASN A 505 -31.21 -21.34 -4.75
CA ASN A 505 -30.54 -22.05 -5.85
C ASN A 505 -29.09 -22.47 -5.53
N MET A 506 -28.68 -22.45 -4.25
CA MET A 506 -27.31 -22.77 -3.84
C MET A 506 -26.90 -24.20 -4.25
N ARG A 507 -27.84 -25.15 -4.16
CA ARG A 507 -27.65 -26.53 -4.64
C ARG A 507 -27.40 -26.60 -6.13
N THR A 508 -28.13 -25.82 -6.93
CA THR A 508 -27.92 -25.74 -8.38
C THR A 508 -26.54 -25.18 -8.68
N LEU A 509 -26.13 -24.08 -8.02
CA LEU A 509 -24.80 -23.49 -8.19
C LEU A 509 -23.68 -24.50 -7.86
N SER A 510 -23.83 -25.24 -6.77
CA SER A 510 -22.90 -26.31 -6.37
C SER A 510 -22.85 -27.44 -7.41
N THR A 511 -24.00 -27.86 -7.95
CA THR A 511 -24.09 -28.88 -9.01
C THR A 511 -23.42 -28.41 -10.32
N LEU A 512 -23.51 -27.11 -10.61
CA LEU A 512 -22.82 -26.47 -11.73
C LEU A 512 -21.33 -26.25 -11.48
N LYS A 513 -20.82 -26.64 -10.31
CA LYS A 513 -19.44 -26.49 -9.84
C LYS A 513 -19.00 -25.04 -9.69
N VAL A 514 -19.92 -24.16 -9.27
CA VAL A 514 -19.55 -22.81 -8.82
C VAL A 514 -18.78 -22.94 -7.51
N GLU A 515 -17.51 -22.56 -7.52
CA GLU A 515 -16.60 -22.74 -6.38
C GLU A 515 -16.56 -21.51 -5.47
N LYS A 516 -16.77 -20.31 -6.05
CA LYS A 516 -16.71 -19.03 -5.33
C LYS A 516 -17.95 -18.16 -5.52
N LEU A 517 -18.37 -17.57 -4.40
CA LEU A 517 -19.34 -16.48 -4.35
C LEU A 517 -18.63 -15.21 -3.83
N TYR A 518 -18.50 -14.22 -4.70
CA TYR A 518 -17.97 -12.91 -4.38
C TYR A 518 -19.08 -11.99 -3.87
N VAL A 519 -18.91 -11.33 -2.72
CA VAL A 519 -19.99 -10.61 -2.04
C VAL A 519 -19.57 -9.19 -1.69
N GLN A 520 -20.34 -8.20 -2.17
CA GLN A 520 -20.26 -6.81 -1.71
C GLN A 520 -20.77 -6.66 -0.27
N ASN A 521 -20.28 -5.62 0.41
CA ASN A 521 -20.51 -5.17 1.78
C ASN A 521 -19.78 -5.99 2.85
N LEU A 522 -18.91 -6.91 2.44
CA LEU A 522 -17.93 -7.58 3.29
C LEU A 522 -16.54 -7.10 2.89
N LEU A 523 -15.69 -6.86 3.89
CA LEU A 523 -14.35 -6.30 3.72
C LEU A 523 -13.29 -7.39 3.59
N THR A 524 -12.54 -7.43 2.49
CA THR A 524 -11.44 -8.38 2.27
C THR A 524 -10.39 -8.28 3.38
N ASP A 525 -10.07 -7.07 3.81
CA ASP A 525 -9.05 -6.82 4.82
C ASP A 525 -9.55 -7.00 6.26
N LEU A 526 -10.85 -6.91 6.55
CA LEU A 526 -11.37 -7.08 7.92
C LEU A 526 -12.15 -8.38 8.15
N ASP A 527 -12.95 -8.82 7.17
CA ASP A 527 -13.92 -9.90 7.33
C ASP A 527 -13.43 -11.25 6.79
N GLN A 528 -12.59 -11.26 5.75
CA GLN A 528 -12.16 -12.50 5.09
C GLN A 528 -11.58 -13.55 6.06
N PRO A 529 -10.74 -13.20 7.06
CA PRO A 529 -10.25 -14.19 8.02
C PRO A 529 -11.38 -14.90 8.80
N PHE A 530 -12.47 -14.19 9.12
CA PHE A 530 -13.62 -14.77 9.82
C PHE A 530 -14.51 -15.59 8.88
N ILE A 531 -14.63 -15.17 7.61
CA ILE A 531 -15.33 -15.92 6.56
C ILE A 531 -14.63 -17.27 6.33
N ASP A 532 -13.31 -17.25 6.16
CA ASP A 532 -12.49 -18.45 5.94
C ASP A 532 -12.52 -19.36 7.16
N GLY A 533 -12.38 -18.79 8.37
CA GLY A 533 -12.51 -19.51 9.62
C GLY A 533 -13.86 -20.19 9.79
N PHE A 534 -14.96 -19.50 9.45
CA PHE A 534 -16.30 -20.07 9.47
C PHE A 534 -16.46 -21.18 8.42
N HIS A 535 -15.97 -20.99 7.21
CA HIS A 535 -16.01 -22.02 6.17
C HIS A 535 -15.31 -23.31 6.63
N ALA A 536 -14.09 -23.16 7.18
CA ALA A 536 -13.28 -24.29 7.65
C ALA A 536 -13.86 -25.00 8.89
N THR A 537 -14.31 -24.23 9.89
CA THR A 537 -14.66 -24.79 11.22
C THR A 537 -16.16 -24.94 11.46
N GLY A 538 -16.99 -24.20 10.72
CA GLY A 538 -18.42 -24.06 11.00
C GLY A 538 -18.74 -23.17 12.20
N VAL A 539 -17.74 -22.56 12.84
CA VAL A 539 -17.91 -21.69 14.00
C VAL A 539 -17.88 -20.23 13.57
N MET A 540 -18.97 -19.50 13.81
CA MET A 540 -19.05 -18.07 13.54
C MET A 540 -18.82 -17.29 14.84
N PRO A 541 -17.76 -16.46 14.94
CA PRO A 541 -17.54 -15.65 16.14
C PRO A 541 -18.66 -14.63 16.37
N ARG A 542 -19.07 -14.40 17.63
CA ARG A 542 -20.16 -13.46 17.97
C ARG A 542 -19.98 -12.05 17.41
N HIS A 543 -18.74 -11.52 17.43
CA HIS A 543 -18.48 -10.18 16.88
C HIS A 543 -18.66 -10.13 15.36
N PHE A 544 -18.37 -11.24 14.66
CA PHE A 544 -18.60 -11.34 13.23
C PHE A 544 -20.09 -11.49 12.91
N GLU A 545 -20.84 -12.25 13.70
CA GLU A 545 -22.32 -12.30 13.61
C GLU A 545 -22.94 -10.89 13.76
N GLN A 546 -22.49 -10.12 14.76
CA GLN A 546 -22.91 -8.73 14.95
C GLN A 546 -22.53 -7.84 13.76
N THR A 547 -21.34 -8.06 13.18
CA THR A 547 -20.90 -7.35 11.97
C THR A 547 -21.86 -7.63 10.80
N LEU A 548 -22.18 -8.90 10.52
CA LEU A 548 -23.13 -9.29 9.47
C LEU A 548 -24.53 -8.67 9.69
N ALA A 549 -25.04 -8.73 10.92
CA ALA A 549 -26.34 -8.13 11.26
C ALA A 549 -26.34 -6.61 11.07
N SER A 550 -25.23 -5.93 11.40
CA SER A 550 -25.08 -4.50 11.17
C SER A 550 -25.06 -4.14 9.69
N GLU A 551 -24.43 -4.98 8.85
CA GLU A 551 -24.40 -4.79 7.40
C GLU A 551 -25.76 -4.98 6.74
N ASP A 552 -26.57 -5.92 7.24
CA ASP A 552 -27.94 -6.12 6.81
C ASP A 552 -28.82 -4.93 7.17
N LEU A 553 -28.74 -4.45 8.40
CA LEU A 553 -29.47 -3.27 8.85
C LEU A 553 -29.13 -2.02 8.03
N ARG A 554 -27.83 -1.83 7.71
CA ARG A 554 -27.37 -0.70 6.88
C ARG A 554 -27.88 -0.75 5.45
N GLN A 555 -28.11 -1.95 4.91
CA GLN A 555 -28.75 -2.13 3.61
C GLN A 555 -30.26 -1.95 3.69
N THR A 556 -30.83 -1.50 4.82
CA THR A 556 -32.29 -1.43 5.05
C THR A 556 -32.99 -2.77 4.87
N LEU A 557 -32.24 -3.88 4.99
CA LEU A 557 -32.78 -5.22 5.04
C LEU A 557 -33.18 -5.47 6.50
N GLY A 558 -34.48 -5.67 6.75
CA GLY A 558 -35.01 -5.82 8.11
C GLY A 558 -34.32 -6.93 8.93
N LEU A 559 -34.40 -6.83 10.27
CA LEU A 559 -33.69 -7.67 11.26
C LEU A 559 -34.16 -9.13 11.38
N GLY A 560 -34.88 -9.65 10.38
CA GLY A 560 -35.31 -11.03 10.36
C GLY A 560 -35.66 -11.41 8.94
N ASN A 561 -34.78 -12.14 8.28
CA ASN A 561 -35.14 -12.77 7.02
C ASN A 561 -34.37 -14.07 6.83
N GLU A 562 -35.02 -14.98 6.10
CA GLU A 562 -34.44 -16.22 5.57
C GLU A 562 -33.32 -15.94 4.54
N TYR A 563 -32.97 -14.67 4.32
CA TYR A 563 -32.08 -14.18 3.26
C TYR A 563 -30.97 -13.24 3.78
N SER A 564 -30.58 -13.40 5.04
CA SER A 564 -29.55 -12.58 5.70
C SER A 564 -28.15 -12.92 5.18
N LEU A 565 -27.16 -12.06 5.43
CA LEU A 565 -25.76 -12.39 5.12
C LEU A 565 -25.32 -13.65 5.87
N GLN A 566 -25.72 -13.78 7.15
CA GLN A 566 -25.44 -14.97 7.93
C GLN A 566 -26.03 -16.24 7.27
N ARG A 567 -27.28 -16.18 6.79
CA ARG A 567 -27.91 -17.31 6.11
C ARG A 567 -27.25 -17.62 4.77
N LEU A 568 -26.85 -16.60 4.01
CA LEU A 568 -26.07 -16.76 2.78
C LEU A 568 -24.74 -17.50 3.05
N LEU A 569 -24.00 -17.08 4.09
CA LEU A 569 -22.76 -17.72 4.50
C LEU A 569 -22.97 -19.19 4.89
N SER A 570 -23.98 -19.48 5.72
CA SER A 570 -24.32 -20.85 6.11
C SER A 570 -24.70 -21.71 4.91
N SER A 571 -25.57 -21.19 4.03
CA SER A 571 -26.02 -21.93 2.83
C SER A 571 -24.86 -22.22 1.87
N ALA A 572 -23.97 -21.25 1.63
CA ALA A 572 -22.79 -21.44 0.80
C ALA A 572 -21.87 -22.52 1.38
N ARG A 573 -21.61 -22.48 2.69
CA ARG A 573 -20.80 -23.50 3.39
C ARG A 573 -21.43 -24.90 3.29
N GLU A 574 -22.73 -25.02 3.55
CA GLU A 574 -23.47 -26.29 3.44
C GLU A 574 -23.33 -26.94 2.05
N HIS A 575 -23.12 -26.13 1.01
CA HIS A 575 -23.00 -26.56 -0.38
C HIS A 575 -21.56 -26.51 -0.93
N GLY A 576 -20.56 -26.28 -0.08
CA GLY A 576 -19.14 -26.27 -0.45
C GLY A 576 -18.69 -25.06 -1.28
N ILE A 577 -19.48 -23.98 -1.33
CA ILE A 577 -19.15 -22.74 -2.04
C ILE A 577 -18.42 -21.80 -1.09
N LYS A 578 -17.23 -21.33 -1.48
CA LYS A 578 -16.43 -20.39 -0.70
C LYS A 578 -16.92 -18.97 -0.93
N ILE A 579 -16.94 -18.16 0.12
CA ILE A 579 -17.27 -16.73 0.00
C ILE A 579 -16.00 -15.90 0.01
N GLN A 580 -15.93 -14.93 -0.90
CA GLN A 580 -14.88 -13.92 -0.94
C GLN A 580 -15.51 -12.52 -0.83
N ALA A 581 -15.04 -11.74 0.13
CA ALA A 581 -15.40 -10.34 0.29
C ALA A 581 -14.89 -9.49 -0.89
N LEU A 582 -15.71 -8.57 -1.42
CA LEU A 582 -15.34 -7.68 -2.54
C LEU A 582 -14.95 -6.26 -2.13
N ASP A 583 -15.36 -5.78 -0.97
CA ASP A 583 -14.99 -4.45 -0.51
C ASP A 583 -13.61 -4.46 0.16
N MET A 584 -13.04 -3.28 0.28
CA MET A 584 -11.81 -3.03 1.03
C MET A 584 -11.99 -1.76 1.83
N ALA A 585 -11.42 -1.70 3.03
CA ALA A 585 -11.65 -0.58 3.93
C ALA A 585 -11.31 0.79 3.30
N SER A 586 -10.24 0.87 2.51
CA SER A 586 -9.80 2.09 1.81
C SER A 586 -10.77 2.58 0.72
N GLY A 587 -11.72 1.74 0.30
CA GLY A 587 -12.80 2.09 -0.64
C GLY A 587 -14.21 2.03 -0.03
N TYR A 588 -14.33 1.66 1.25
CA TYR A 588 -15.61 1.34 1.87
C TYR A 588 -16.39 2.60 2.27
N ARG A 589 -17.66 2.63 1.83
CA ARG A 589 -18.77 3.56 2.15
C ARG A 589 -18.39 4.90 2.80
N LYS A 590 -18.58 6.01 2.07
CA LYS A 590 -18.60 7.38 2.63
C LYS A 590 -20.00 7.98 2.49
N GLN A 591 -20.74 8.15 3.60
CA GLN A 591 -22.10 8.70 3.57
C GLN A 591 -22.22 10.13 3.02
N LYS A 592 -21.10 10.88 2.91
CA LYS A 592 -21.08 12.29 2.48
C LYS A 592 -20.14 12.60 1.31
N GLN A 593 -19.48 11.60 0.71
CA GLN A 593 -18.62 11.81 -0.45
C GLN A 593 -19.17 11.06 -1.66
N GLN A 594 -19.32 11.81 -2.75
CA GLN A 594 -19.77 11.39 -4.06
C GLN A 594 -19.26 10.00 -4.46
N HIS A 595 -20.15 9.22 -5.08
CA HIS A 595 -19.92 8.05 -5.93
C HIS A 595 -18.46 7.66 -6.16
N ASN A 596 -18.10 6.46 -5.72
CA ASN A 596 -16.84 5.87 -6.13
C ASN A 596 -17.00 4.48 -6.74
N VAL A 597 -17.93 4.38 -7.69
CA VAL A 597 -18.07 3.24 -8.61
C VAL A 597 -16.69 2.84 -9.19
N PRO A 598 -15.80 3.77 -9.62
CA PRO A 598 -14.44 3.43 -10.00
C PRO A 598 -13.66 2.66 -8.93
N ASN A 599 -13.58 3.16 -7.69
CA ASN A 599 -12.80 2.49 -6.63
C ASN A 599 -13.29 1.08 -6.35
N PHE A 600 -14.61 0.89 -6.16
CA PHE A 600 -15.16 -0.44 -5.91
C PHE A 600 -14.90 -1.39 -7.09
N ASN A 601 -15.25 -0.96 -8.31
CA ASN A 601 -15.11 -1.81 -9.49
C ASN A 601 -13.63 -2.19 -9.74
N TYR A 602 -12.69 -1.28 -9.48
CA TYR A 602 -11.25 -1.55 -9.57
C TYR A 602 -10.80 -2.61 -8.55
N ILE A 603 -11.16 -2.45 -7.26
CA ILE A 603 -10.80 -3.41 -6.21
C ILE A 603 -11.42 -4.78 -6.49
N ALA A 604 -12.72 -4.83 -6.76
CA ALA A 604 -13.43 -6.07 -7.01
C ALA A 604 -12.90 -6.77 -8.27
N HIS A 605 -12.52 -6.01 -9.32
CA HIS A 605 -11.83 -6.57 -10.47
C HIS A 605 -10.48 -7.18 -10.09
N LYS A 606 -9.66 -6.48 -9.30
CA LYS A 606 -8.37 -6.99 -8.82
C LYS A 606 -8.49 -8.22 -7.91
N ILE A 607 -9.52 -8.29 -7.08
CA ILE A 607 -9.81 -9.46 -6.24
C ILE A 607 -10.11 -10.69 -7.10
N ILE A 608 -11.05 -10.57 -8.05
CA ILE A 608 -11.46 -11.67 -8.92
C ILE A 608 -10.31 -12.08 -9.84
N GLU A 609 -9.62 -11.13 -10.49
CA GLU A 609 -8.48 -11.40 -11.37
C GLU A 609 -7.36 -12.14 -10.63
N SER A 610 -6.97 -11.63 -9.45
CA SER A 610 -5.96 -12.26 -8.61
C SER A 610 -6.36 -13.68 -8.21
N ASP A 611 -7.63 -13.90 -7.87
CA ASP A 611 -8.11 -15.23 -7.48
C ASP A 611 -8.05 -16.25 -8.63
N GLN A 612 -8.55 -15.86 -9.81
CA GLN A 612 -8.50 -16.71 -11.01
C GLN A 612 -7.05 -17.04 -11.42
N GLN A 613 -6.12 -16.11 -11.24
CA GLN A 613 -4.69 -16.33 -11.54
C GLN A 613 -4.02 -17.32 -10.57
N HIS A 614 -4.31 -17.24 -9.26
CA HIS A 614 -3.64 -18.06 -8.25
C HIS A 614 -4.25 -19.47 -8.11
N HIS A 615 -5.55 -19.62 -8.34
CA HIS A 615 -6.26 -20.88 -8.17
C HIS A 615 -6.65 -21.55 -9.49
N GLY A 616 -6.32 -20.94 -10.62
CA GLY A 616 -6.75 -21.37 -11.94
C GLY A 616 -8.19 -20.97 -12.26
N ALA A 617 -8.56 -21.13 -13.53
CA ALA A 617 -9.91 -20.81 -13.99
C ALA A 617 -10.94 -21.75 -13.32
N HIS A 618 -11.91 -21.15 -12.63
CA HIS A 618 -13.00 -21.87 -11.96
C HIS A 618 -14.30 -21.08 -12.08
N LYS A 619 -15.44 -21.73 -11.84
CA LYS A 619 -16.74 -21.06 -11.92
C LYS A 619 -17.02 -20.23 -10.68
N TRP A 620 -17.54 -19.02 -10.87
CA TRP A 620 -17.81 -18.07 -9.81
C TRP A 620 -19.05 -17.22 -10.08
N LEU A 621 -19.61 -16.66 -9.01
CA LEU A 621 -20.71 -15.67 -9.06
C LEU A 621 -20.34 -14.45 -8.21
N ALA A 622 -20.65 -13.24 -8.66
CA ALA A 622 -20.51 -12.02 -7.87
C ALA A 622 -21.88 -11.40 -7.53
N LEU A 623 -22.12 -11.09 -6.26
CA LEU A 623 -23.30 -10.38 -5.76
C LEU A 623 -22.91 -8.93 -5.44
N VAL A 624 -23.44 -7.99 -6.21
CA VAL A 624 -23.15 -6.55 -6.09
C VAL A 624 -24.39 -5.69 -6.35
N LEU A 625 -24.32 -4.40 -6.03
CA LEU A 625 -25.36 -3.44 -6.45
C LEU A 625 -25.36 -3.25 -7.97
N ASN A 626 -26.50 -2.89 -8.55
CA ASN A 626 -26.62 -2.71 -10.02
C ASN A 626 -25.58 -1.75 -10.59
N VAL A 627 -25.27 -0.66 -9.88
CA VAL A 627 -24.27 0.33 -10.28
C VAL A 627 -22.84 -0.19 -10.35
N HIS A 628 -22.56 -1.33 -9.72
CA HIS A 628 -21.27 -2.01 -9.80
C HIS A 628 -21.30 -3.21 -10.75
N ALA A 629 -22.47 -3.79 -10.99
CA ALA A 629 -22.63 -4.92 -11.91
C ALA A 629 -22.33 -4.50 -13.36
N SER A 630 -22.86 -3.34 -13.76
CA SER A 630 -22.92 -2.90 -15.16
C SER A 630 -22.31 -1.52 -15.36
N THR A 631 -22.17 -1.12 -16.63
CA THR A 631 -21.53 0.15 -16.98
C THR A 631 -22.41 1.33 -16.56
N VAL A 632 -21.82 2.27 -15.82
CA VAL A 632 -22.50 3.47 -15.32
C VAL A 632 -21.61 4.67 -15.58
N ARG A 633 -22.16 5.72 -16.20
CA ARG A 633 -21.43 6.96 -16.55
C ARG A 633 -20.08 6.71 -17.25
N GLY A 634 -20.03 5.72 -18.14
CA GLY A 634 -18.82 5.36 -18.88
C GLY A 634 -17.76 4.61 -18.07
N VAL A 635 -18.01 4.28 -16.81
CA VAL A 635 -17.18 3.39 -15.98
C VAL A 635 -17.70 1.97 -16.17
N PRO A 636 -16.89 1.03 -16.73
CA PRO A 636 -17.26 -0.37 -16.85
C PRO A 636 -17.63 -1.00 -15.50
N GLY A 637 -18.72 -1.77 -15.49
CA GLY A 637 -19.12 -2.62 -14.36
C GLY A 637 -18.30 -3.90 -14.29
N LEU A 638 -18.47 -4.67 -13.20
CA LEU A 638 -17.81 -5.96 -13.04
C LEU A 638 -18.11 -6.96 -14.15
N ALA A 639 -19.32 -6.96 -14.71
CA ALA A 639 -19.67 -7.81 -15.85
C ALA A 639 -18.75 -7.52 -17.05
N GLN A 640 -18.52 -6.23 -17.35
CA GLN A 640 -17.64 -5.81 -18.45
C GLN A 640 -16.15 -5.98 -18.13
N LEU A 641 -15.75 -5.85 -16.85
CA LEU A 641 -14.35 -6.02 -16.40
C LEU A 641 -13.93 -7.48 -16.25
N GLN A 642 -14.89 -8.42 -16.23
CA GLN A 642 -14.62 -9.86 -16.16
C GLN A 642 -15.06 -10.63 -17.40
N GLY A 643 -15.71 -9.98 -18.38
CA GLY A 643 -16.21 -10.63 -19.58
C GLY A 643 -17.30 -11.66 -19.25
N ALA A 644 -18.09 -11.36 -18.23
CA ALA A 644 -19.11 -12.25 -17.66
C ALA A 644 -20.51 -11.68 -17.93
N PRO A 645 -21.54 -12.52 -18.12
CA PRO A 645 -22.92 -12.07 -18.19
C PRO A 645 -23.33 -11.26 -16.95
N GLY A 646 -23.98 -10.12 -17.18
CA GLY A 646 -24.66 -9.35 -16.13
C GLY A 646 -26.14 -9.73 -16.02
N LEU A 647 -26.58 -10.10 -14.81
CA LEU A 647 -27.97 -10.44 -14.51
C LEU A 647 -28.50 -9.52 -13.40
N ARG A 648 -29.54 -8.75 -13.68
CA ARG A 648 -30.22 -7.92 -12.68
C ARG A 648 -31.47 -8.61 -12.15
N THR A 649 -31.68 -8.58 -10.84
CA THR A 649 -32.92 -9.09 -10.24
C THR A 649 -33.95 -7.98 -10.08
N VAL A 650 -35.19 -8.25 -10.47
CA VAL A 650 -36.32 -7.31 -10.41
C VAL A 650 -37.38 -7.90 -9.49
N ALA A 651 -37.79 -7.14 -8.47
CA ALA A 651 -38.83 -7.60 -7.55
C ALA A 651 -40.20 -7.62 -8.23
N THR A 652 -40.92 -8.73 -8.13
CA THR A 652 -42.31 -8.85 -8.56
C THR A 652 -43.23 -9.21 -7.40
N GLY A 653 -44.54 -8.98 -7.58
CA GLY A 653 -45.55 -9.25 -6.55
C GLY A 653 -45.69 -10.74 -6.22
N PRO A 654 -46.39 -11.06 -5.13
CA PRO A 654 -46.65 -12.44 -4.75
C PRO A 654 -47.38 -13.19 -5.88
N GLN A 655 -47.03 -14.45 -6.10
CA GLN A 655 -47.55 -15.34 -7.16
C GLN A 655 -47.15 -15.01 -8.61
N ALA A 656 -46.30 -14.02 -8.85
CA ALA A 656 -45.69 -13.83 -10.17
C ALA A 656 -44.72 -14.98 -10.49
N THR A 657 -44.82 -15.55 -11.69
CA THR A 657 -43.81 -16.48 -12.19
C THR A 657 -42.54 -15.73 -12.56
N ALA A 658 -41.38 -16.28 -12.20
CA ALA A 658 -40.10 -15.70 -12.60
C ALA A 658 -40.02 -15.65 -14.13
N LYS A 659 -39.61 -14.49 -14.66
CA LYS A 659 -39.45 -14.25 -16.09
C LYS A 659 -38.09 -13.65 -16.38
N ILE A 660 -37.46 -14.15 -17.44
CA ILE A 660 -36.19 -13.60 -17.92
C ILE A 660 -36.39 -12.84 -19.23
N SER A 661 -35.71 -11.70 -19.34
CA SER A 661 -35.74 -10.88 -20.54
C SER A 661 -34.42 -10.12 -20.72
N ALA A 662 -34.20 -9.55 -21.90
CA ALA A 662 -33.15 -8.56 -22.08
C ALA A 662 -33.46 -7.34 -21.22
N ASP A 663 -32.46 -6.83 -20.50
CA ASP A 663 -32.69 -5.71 -19.58
C ASP A 663 -33.01 -4.42 -20.37
N PRO A 664 -34.21 -3.81 -20.21
CA PRO A 664 -34.53 -2.52 -20.82
C PRO A 664 -33.73 -1.36 -20.18
N GLY A 665 -33.12 -1.59 -19.02
CA GLY A 665 -32.52 -0.58 -18.16
C GLY A 665 -33.56 0.26 -17.44
N TYR A 666 -33.14 0.90 -16.35
CA TYR A 666 -33.97 1.82 -15.58
C TYR A 666 -33.09 2.81 -14.83
N VAL A 667 -33.71 3.81 -14.22
CA VAL A 667 -33.02 4.77 -13.34
C VAL A 667 -33.21 4.32 -11.89
N GLU A 668 -32.10 4.10 -11.21
CA GLU A 668 -32.02 3.75 -9.80
C GLU A 668 -31.59 4.96 -8.99
N HIS A 669 -32.27 5.22 -7.87
CA HIS A 669 -31.78 6.18 -6.89
C HIS A 669 -30.85 5.49 -5.90
N VAL A 670 -29.55 5.78 -5.99
CA VAL A 670 -28.51 5.12 -5.19
C VAL A 670 -27.43 6.12 -4.82
N TYR A 671 -26.95 6.05 -3.57
CA TYR A 671 -25.98 7.00 -3.00
C TYR A 671 -26.39 8.48 -3.12
N GLY A 672 -27.69 8.78 -3.12
CA GLY A 672 -28.23 10.14 -3.16
C GLY A 672 -28.31 10.75 -4.55
N ARG A 673 -28.14 9.98 -5.63
CA ARG A 673 -28.36 10.44 -7.00
C ARG A 673 -29.09 9.40 -7.85
N ASP A 674 -29.64 9.87 -8.95
CA ASP A 674 -30.32 9.05 -9.96
C ASP A 674 -29.29 8.55 -10.99
N GLU A 675 -29.19 7.24 -11.16
CA GLU A 675 -28.26 6.59 -12.08
C GLU A 675 -28.97 5.64 -13.03
N TYR A 676 -28.65 5.72 -14.32
CA TYR A 676 -29.14 4.75 -15.29
C TYR A 676 -28.31 3.47 -15.21
N VAL A 677 -28.99 2.35 -14.94
CA VAL A 677 -28.39 1.03 -14.86
C VAL A 677 -29.05 0.08 -15.85
N ARG A 678 -28.23 -0.75 -16.49
CA ARG A 678 -28.68 -1.75 -17.46
C ARG A 678 -27.70 -2.90 -17.53
N SER A 679 -28.17 -4.10 -17.20
CA SER A 679 -27.42 -5.36 -17.35
C SER A 679 -27.68 -6.01 -18.71
N ASP A 680 -27.13 -7.20 -18.96
CA ASP A 680 -27.46 -7.96 -20.17
C ASP A 680 -28.89 -8.53 -20.08
N LEU A 681 -29.23 -9.03 -18.89
CA LEU A 681 -30.47 -9.73 -18.60
C LEU A 681 -31.14 -9.16 -17.33
N ALA A 682 -32.48 -9.21 -17.31
CA ALA A 682 -33.30 -8.94 -16.14
C ALA A 682 -34.11 -10.19 -15.79
N LEU A 683 -34.06 -10.62 -14.53
CA LEU A 683 -34.83 -11.73 -13.98
C LEU A 683 -35.81 -11.23 -12.93
N GLU A 684 -37.09 -11.44 -13.18
CA GLU A 684 -38.16 -11.21 -12.21
C GLU A 684 -38.09 -12.26 -11.09
N VAL A 685 -38.02 -11.79 -9.84
CA VAL A 685 -37.98 -12.61 -8.62
C VAL A 685 -39.16 -12.22 -7.75
N ASN A 686 -40.01 -13.19 -7.45
CA ASN A 686 -41.20 -12.98 -6.64
C ASN A 686 -40.84 -12.68 -5.18
N LEU A 687 -41.46 -11.66 -4.60
CA LEU A 687 -41.41 -11.38 -3.18
C LEU A 687 -42.77 -11.64 -2.52
N ASP A 688 -42.75 -12.00 -1.24
CA ASP A 688 -43.98 -12.21 -0.46
C ASP A 688 -44.69 -10.88 -0.15
N SER A 689 -43.93 -9.77 -0.19
CA SER A 689 -44.44 -8.41 -0.08
C SER A 689 -44.59 -7.78 -1.46
N SER A 690 -45.57 -6.86 -1.59
CA SER A 690 -45.70 -6.04 -2.79
C SER A 690 -44.41 -5.23 -3.01
N PRO A 691 -43.77 -5.34 -4.18
CA PRO A 691 -42.56 -4.59 -4.45
C PRO A 691 -42.85 -3.10 -4.42
N ARG A 692 -41.85 -2.29 -4.06
CA ARG A 692 -41.93 -0.85 -4.27
C ARG A 692 -42.18 -0.62 -5.76
N PRO A 693 -43.19 0.19 -6.16
CA PRO A 693 -43.45 0.43 -7.57
C PRO A 693 -42.17 0.97 -8.21
N PRO A 694 -41.74 0.44 -9.37
CA PRO A 694 -40.62 1.02 -10.08
C PRO A 694 -40.99 2.46 -10.37
N SER A 695 -40.28 3.40 -9.77
CA SER A 695 -40.41 4.79 -10.16
C SER A 695 -39.92 4.84 -11.60
N ALA A 696 -40.83 5.03 -12.55
CA ALA A 696 -40.50 5.33 -13.93
C ALA A 696 -39.76 6.67 -13.93
N GLN A 697 -38.47 6.62 -13.64
CA GLN A 697 -37.64 7.80 -13.50
C GLN A 697 -37.09 8.13 -14.89
N ASN A 698 -37.34 9.37 -15.27
CA ASN A 698 -36.87 9.96 -16.51
C ASN A 698 -35.33 9.89 -16.54
N PRO A 699 -34.69 9.26 -17.55
CA PRO A 699 -33.22 9.22 -17.68
C PRO A 699 -32.56 10.60 -17.65
N ARG A 700 -33.30 11.67 -17.97
CA ARG A 700 -32.83 13.05 -17.83
C ARG A 700 -32.48 13.42 -16.38
N ASN A 701 -33.10 12.79 -15.37
CA ASN A 701 -32.76 13.02 -13.96
C ASN A 701 -31.32 12.62 -13.62
N CYS A 702 -30.72 11.73 -14.42
CA CYS A 702 -29.32 11.34 -14.26
C CYS A 702 -28.35 12.46 -14.67
N LEU A 703 -28.80 13.52 -15.35
CA LEU A 703 -27.95 14.64 -15.77
C LEU A 703 -27.57 15.51 -14.57
N GLY A 704 -26.27 15.64 -14.35
CA GLY A 704 -25.66 16.68 -13.53
C GLY A 704 -25.74 18.05 -14.21
N TRP A 705 -25.48 19.11 -13.45
CA TRP A 705 -25.56 20.49 -13.95
C TRP A 705 -24.32 20.78 -14.79
N MET A 706 -24.48 21.22 -16.04
CA MET A 706 -23.39 21.40 -17.02
C MET A 706 -22.26 22.30 -16.51
N GLU A 707 -22.59 23.25 -15.63
CA GLU A 707 -21.64 24.16 -14.99
C GLU A 707 -20.66 23.44 -14.03
N VAL A 708 -20.99 22.20 -13.62
CA VAL A 708 -20.22 21.36 -12.69
C VAL A 708 -19.81 20.03 -13.31
N GLU A 709 -20.72 19.37 -14.03
CA GLU A 709 -20.55 18.07 -14.65
C GLU A 709 -20.93 18.17 -16.14
N PRO A 710 -20.01 17.95 -17.09
CA PRO A 710 -20.31 17.98 -18.53
C PRO A 710 -21.05 16.71 -18.97
N ASP A 711 -22.16 16.42 -18.31
CA ASP A 711 -23.02 15.29 -18.58
C ASP A 711 -23.84 15.52 -19.85
N PHE A 712 -24.17 14.42 -20.53
CA PHE A 712 -25.11 14.43 -21.63
C PHE A 712 -25.91 13.14 -21.75
N LEU A 713 -27.06 13.27 -22.41
CA LEU A 713 -27.93 12.18 -22.81
C LEU A 713 -28.24 12.33 -24.29
N ILE A 714 -28.27 11.22 -25.03
CA ILE A 714 -28.80 11.20 -26.39
C ILE A 714 -30.18 10.57 -26.35
N GLU A 715 -31.16 11.27 -26.92
CA GLU A 715 -32.53 10.76 -27.07
C GLU A 715 -32.93 10.76 -28.54
N LYS A 716 -33.84 9.86 -28.89
CA LYS A 716 -34.50 9.87 -30.19
C LYS A 716 -35.87 10.53 -30.05
N GLN A 717 -36.08 11.63 -30.75
CA GLN A 717 -37.37 12.33 -30.82
C GLN A 717 -37.88 12.29 -32.27
N GLY A 718 -38.93 11.50 -32.50
CA GLY A 718 -39.42 11.23 -33.85
C GLY A 718 -38.34 10.64 -34.75
N ASN A 719 -38.00 11.38 -35.82
CA ASN A 719 -36.98 10.97 -36.81
C ASN A 719 -35.58 11.55 -36.55
N HIS A 720 -35.40 12.39 -35.54
CA HIS A 720 -34.11 13.03 -35.24
C HIS A 720 -33.56 12.61 -33.88
N PHE A 721 -32.25 12.81 -33.70
CA PHE A 721 -31.58 12.63 -32.43
C PHE A 721 -31.34 13.98 -31.79
N ILE A 722 -31.46 14.03 -30.47
CA ILE A 722 -31.15 15.23 -29.69
C ILE A 722 -30.09 14.92 -28.64
N LEU A 723 -29.24 15.90 -28.39
CA LEU A 723 -28.34 15.97 -27.25
C LEU A 723 -29.05 16.75 -26.15
N VAL A 724 -29.26 16.11 -24.99
CA VAL A 724 -29.88 16.71 -23.81
C VAL A 724 -28.81 16.94 -22.76
N GLN A 725 -28.79 18.15 -22.20
CA GLN A 725 -27.92 18.51 -21.10
C GLN A 725 -28.71 19.33 -20.08
N ARG A 726 -28.31 19.31 -18.80
CA ARG A 726 -28.98 20.09 -17.75
C ARG A 726 -28.16 21.35 -17.46
N SER A 727 -28.80 22.51 -17.41
CA SER A 727 -28.16 23.79 -17.07
C SER A 727 -28.94 24.47 -15.95
N TYR A 728 -28.23 25.23 -15.12
CA TYR A 728 -28.86 26.05 -14.10
C TYR A 728 -29.24 27.42 -14.66
N ARG A 729 -30.51 27.59 -15.05
CA ARG A 729 -31.06 28.90 -15.42
C ARG A 729 -32.25 29.23 -14.51
N THR A 730 -32.20 30.41 -13.88
CA THR A 730 -33.35 31.06 -13.22
C THR A 730 -34.05 30.28 -12.10
N GLY A 731 -33.32 29.53 -11.27
CA GLY A 731 -33.85 28.93 -10.03
C GLY A 731 -34.74 27.68 -10.22
N ALA A 732 -34.75 27.10 -11.42
CA ALA A 732 -35.38 25.82 -11.71
C ALA A 732 -34.48 24.97 -12.62
N ASP A 733 -34.69 23.65 -12.62
CA ASP A 733 -34.00 22.74 -13.54
C ASP A 733 -34.42 23.01 -14.99
N HIS A 734 -33.44 23.29 -15.85
CA HIS A 734 -33.65 23.47 -17.28
C HIS A 734 -32.83 22.45 -18.08
N TYR A 735 -33.46 21.79 -19.05
CA TYR A 735 -32.79 20.89 -19.99
C TYR A 735 -32.58 21.62 -21.32
N GLU A 736 -31.32 21.78 -21.72
CA GLU A 736 -30.95 22.26 -23.04
C GLU A 736 -30.99 21.10 -24.04
N GLU A 737 -31.83 21.22 -25.06
CA GLU A 737 -31.99 20.22 -26.12
C GLU A 737 -31.38 20.74 -27.43
N SER A 738 -30.35 20.06 -27.92
CA SER A 738 -29.69 20.39 -29.19
C SER A 738 -29.95 19.31 -30.23
N ILE A 739 -30.60 19.69 -31.34
CA ILE A 739 -30.86 18.76 -32.45
C ILE A 739 -29.54 18.38 -33.12
N ILE A 740 -29.25 17.08 -33.20
CA ILE A 740 -28.10 16.55 -33.94
C ILE A 740 -28.43 16.63 -35.44
N GLN A 741 -27.66 17.44 -36.17
CA GLN A 741 -27.85 17.61 -37.61
C GLN A 741 -27.25 16.43 -38.36
N VAL A 742 -28.03 15.89 -39.29
CA VAL A 742 -27.58 14.89 -40.26
C VAL A 742 -27.55 15.53 -41.64
N ARG A 743 -26.36 15.74 -42.21
CA ARG A 743 -26.16 16.26 -43.58
C ARG A 743 -25.24 15.31 -44.33
N ASP A 744 -25.64 14.88 -45.53
CA ASP A 744 -24.87 13.94 -46.36
C ASP A 744 -24.44 12.66 -45.62
N GLY A 745 -25.30 12.15 -44.71
CA GLY A 745 -25.00 10.99 -43.87
C GLY A 745 -24.01 11.26 -42.72
N LYS A 746 -23.57 12.50 -42.52
CA LYS A 746 -22.68 12.92 -41.42
C LYS A 746 -23.46 13.55 -40.28
N TYR A 747 -23.04 13.25 -39.05
CA TYR A 747 -23.64 13.73 -37.81
C TYR A 747 -22.84 14.91 -37.24
N SER A 748 -23.51 15.97 -36.77
CA SER A 748 -22.88 17.15 -36.18
C SER A 748 -23.80 17.89 -35.20
N ILE A 749 -23.23 18.73 -34.32
CA ILE A 749 -23.98 19.58 -33.38
C ILE A 749 -23.98 21.03 -33.93
N PRO A 750 -25.11 21.77 -33.90
CA PRO A 750 -25.20 23.12 -34.46
C PRO A 750 -24.25 24.14 -33.82
N GLN A 751 -23.90 25.19 -34.58
CA GLN A 751 -23.14 26.34 -34.11
C GLN A 751 -23.92 27.09 -33.02
N GLY A 752 -23.36 27.19 -31.80
CA GLY A 752 -23.99 27.89 -30.67
C GLY A 752 -23.72 27.23 -29.30
N ALA A 753 -23.53 25.91 -29.26
CA ALA A 753 -22.92 25.23 -28.13
C ALA A 753 -21.40 25.41 -28.24
N ALA A 754 -20.78 26.16 -27.32
CA ALA A 754 -19.42 26.71 -27.45
C ALA A 754 -18.27 25.69 -27.69
N LEU A 755 -18.53 24.38 -27.70
CA LEU A 755 -17.49 23.34 -27.62
C LEU A 755 -17.30 22.46 -28.88
N PHE A 756 -18.14 22.56 -29.93
CA PHE A 756 -18.08 21.61 -31.08
C PHE A 756 -18.31 22.21 -32.48
N ASN A 757 -18.03 23.50 -32.68
CA ASN A 757 -18.22 24.17 -33.98
C ASN A 757 -17.59 23.39 -35.15
N GLY A 758 -18.43 22.70 -35.94
CA GLY A 758 -18.12 22.23 -37.29
C GLY A 758 -17.50 20.83 -37.46
N VAL A 759 -17.37 19.99 -36.41
CA VAL A 759 -16.86 18.61 -36.59
C VAL A 759 -17.97 17.69 -37.10
N GLN A 760 -17.70 16.99 -38.20
CA GLN A 760 -18.62 16.03 -38.82
C GLN A 760 -18.18 14.58 -38.55
N TYR A 761 -19.11 13.75 -38.09
CA TYR A 761 -18.88 12.36 -37.72
C TYR A 761 -19.59 11.40 -38.70
N ASN A 762 -19.01 10.21 -38.95
CA ASN A 762 -19.59 9.23 -39.89
C ASN A 762 -20.82 8.49 -39.33
N SER A 763 -20.99 8.51 -38.01
CA SER A 763 -22.10 7.86 -37.32
C SER A 763 -22.41 8.57 -36.00
N LEU A 764 -23.59 8.34 -35.43
CA LEU A 764 -23.91 8.82 -34.09
C LEU A 764 -22.97 8.22 -33.02
N ALA A 765 -22.53 6.98 -33.21
CA ALA A 765 -21.54 6.35 -32.32
C ALA A 765 -20.18 7.09 -32.35
N ASP A 766 -19.76 7.57 -33.52
CA ASP A 766 -18.53 8.38 -33.64
C ASP A 766 -18.69 9.75 -32.98
N LEU A 767 -19.87 10.37 -33.09
CA LEU A 767 -20.18 11.62 -32.41
C LEU A 767 -20.13 11.44 -30.88
N VAL A 768 -20.78 10.40 -30.36
CA VAL A 768 -20.75 10.06 -28.92
C VAL A 768 -19.32 9.78 -28.46
N TRP A 769 -18.53 9.06 -29.24
CA TRP A 769 -17.11 8.84 -28.97
C TRP A 769 -16.30 10.15 -28.93
N GLY A 770 -16.59 11.07 -29.86
CA GLY A 770 -16.01 12.42 -29.89
C GLY A 770 -16.39 13.27 -28.67
N LEU A 771 -17.65 13.22 -28.24
CA LEU A 771 -18.13 13.88 -27.01
C LEU A 771 -17.37 13.34 -25.78
N LYS A 772 -17.32 12.02 -25.62
CA LYS A 772 -16.60 11.34 -24.53
C LYS A 772 -15.11 11.72 -24.52
N GLY A 773 -14.47 11.77 -25.68
CA GLY A 773 -13.06 12.18 -25.80
C GLY A 773 -12.78 13.66 -25.55
N SER A 774 -13.80 14.51 -25.55
CA SER A 774 -13.71 15.91 -25.12
C SER A 774 -14.02 16.11 -23.63
N GLY A 775 -14.14 15.03 -22.86
CA GLY A 775 -14.37 15.07 -21.42
C GLY A 775 -15.84 15.05 -20.99
N TYR A 776 -16.78 14.86 -21.92
CA TYR A 776 -18.19 14.73 -21.60
C TYR A 776 -18.56 13.31 -21.13
N VAL A 777 -19.55 13.20 -20.26
CA VAL A 777 -19.98 11.93 -19.68
C VAL A 777 -21.40 11.58 -20.15
N GLN A 778 -21.55 10.43 -20.80
CA GLN A 778 -22.89 9.95 -21.17
C GLN A 778 -23.55 9.31 -19.95
N VAL A 779 -24.70 9.84 -19.52
CA VAL A 779 -25.36 9.37 -18.29
C VAL A 779 -26.25 8.14 -18.50
N ALA A 780 -26.74 7.91 -19.72
CA ALA A 780 -27.51 6.71 -20.05
C ALA A 780 -27.32 6.26 -21.51
N GLU A 781 -27.38 4.94 -21.72
CA GLU A 781 -27.35 4.29 -23.04
C GLU A 781 -28.72 3.68 -23.35
N LEU A 782 -29.61 4.48 -23.92
CA LEU A 782 -31.01 4.11 -24.12
C LEU A 782 -31.17 3.07 -25.26
N PRO A 783 -31.92 1.96 -25.02
CA PRO A 783 -32.24 0.99 -26.06
C PRO A 783 -32.91 1.67 -27.27
N GLY A 784 -32.44 1.37 -28.49
CA GLY A 784 -33.01 1.89 -29.73
C GLY A 784 -32.47 3.25 -30.21
N VAL A 785 -31.58 3.91 -29.47
CA VAL A 785 -31.01 5.25 -29.80
C VAL A 785 -29.65 5.16 -30.53
N ILE A 786 -29.49 4.17 -31.43
CA ILE A 786 -28.24 3.76 -32.13
C ILE A 786 -27.28 2.96 -31.23
N PRO A 787 -26.80 1.79 -31.72
CA PRO A 787 -25.82 0.99 -31.02
C PRO A 787 -24.49 1.72 -31.03
N ILE A 788 -24.04 2.19 -29.87
CA ILE A 788 -22.60 2.25 -29.65
C ILE A 788 -22.17 0.79 -29.76
N PRO A 789 -21.39 0.39 -30.77
CA PRO A 789 -20.92 -0.98 -30.76
C PRO A 789 -20.05 -1.10 -29.51
N ALA A 790 -20.37 -2.08 -28.65
CA ALA A 790 -19.67 -2.33 -27.38
C ALA A 790 -18.14 -2.46 -27.57
N THR A 791 -17.75 -2.76 -28.81
CA THR A 791 -16.44 -2.53 -29.38
C THR A 791 -16.54 -1.44 -30.45
N PRO A 792 -15.83 -0.30 -30.36
CA PRO A 792 -15.70 0.57 -31.53
C PRO A 792 -15.28 -0.29 -32.72
N ARG A 793 -15.91 -0.13 -33.90
CA ARG A 793 -15.35 -0.70 -35.14
C ARG A 793 -13.84 -0.40 -35.13
N LEU A 794 -13.04 -1.45 -35.21
CA LEU A 794 -11.60 -1.41 -35.02
C LEU A 794 -10.89 -1.04 -36.33
N ASP A 795 -11.46 -0.10 -37.09
CA ASP A 795 -11.08 0.13 -38.48
C ASP A 795 -9.62 0.59 -38.61
N THR A 796 -8.92 1.08 -37.58
CA THR A 796 -7.60 1.70 -37.83
C THR A 796 -6.47 1.67 -36.77
N HIS A 797 -6.63 1.59 -35.43
CA HIS A 797 -5.43 1.39 -34.56
C HIS A 797 -5.77 0.85 -33.15
N PRO A 798 -5.12 -0.23 -32.68
CA PRO A 798 -5.43 -0.86 -31.40
C PRO A 798 -5.03 -0.05 -30.16
N GLN A 799 -4.02 0.81 -30.28
CA GLN A 799 -3.44 1.59 -29.17
C GLN A 799 -3.97 3.02 -29.06
N LEU A 800 -4.48 3.60 -30.16
CA LEU A 800 -4.96 4.98 -30.22
C LEU A 800 -6.49 5.02 -30.14
N ASN A 801 -7.01 4.78 -28.94
CA ASN A 801 -8.44 4.53 -28.70
C ASN A 801 -9.25 5.79 -28.33
N ARG A 802 -8.62 6.97 -28.27
CA ARG A 802 -9.26 8.26 -27.96
C ARG A 802 -8.84 9.40 -28.88
N PRO A 803 -9.70 10.43 -29.06
CA PRO A 803 -9.31 11.67 -29.69
C PRO A 803 -8.04 12.27 -29.06
N GLY A 804 -7.14 12.78 -29.89
CA GLY A 804 -5.93 13.46 -29.42
C GLY A 804 -4.82 12.54 -28.94
N MET A 805 -4.98 11.20 -29.00
CA MET A 805 -3.88 10.29 -28.73
C MET A 805 -2.85 10.28 -29.86
N PHE A 806 -1.58 10.06 -29.53
CA PHE A 806 -0.54 9.80 -30.52
C PHE A 806 0.47 8.75 -30.04
N LEU A 807 1.20 8.18 -30.98
CA LEU A 807 2.41 7.39 -30.74
C LEU A 807 3.41 7.64 -31.87
N THR A 808 4.65 7.25 -31.61
CA THR A 808 5.69 7.16 -32.63
C THR A 808 5.83 5.71 -33.06
N ASP A 809 5.90 5.46 -34.37
CA ASP A 809 6.10 4.14 -34.96
C ASP A 809 7.23 4.18 -35.98
N GLU A 810 7.81 3.03 -36.33
CA GLU A 810 8.84 2.89 -37.35
C GLU A 810 8.26 2.29 -38.64
N THR A 811 8.51 2.96 -39.77
CA THR A 811 8.08 2.47 -41.09
C THR A 811 9.29 2.22 -41.99
N ALA A 812 9.06 1.56 -43.13
CA ALA A 812 10.11 1.39 -44.16
C ALA A 812 10.73 2.72 -44.64
N ASN A 813 10.04 3.85 -44.44
CA ASN A 813 10.50 5.19 -44.83
C ASN A 813 10.96 6.03 -43.62
N GLY A 814 11.20 5.41 -42.46
CA GLY A 814 11.64 6.05 -41.22
C GLY A 814 10.53 6.27 -40.19
N PRO A 815 10.82 7.00 -39.11
CA PRO A 815 9.90 7.16 -38.00
C PRO A 815 8.72 8.05 -38.38
N VAL A 816 7.55 7.68 -37.90
CA VAL A 816 6.29 8.38 -38.13
C VAL A 816 5.59 8.66 -36.82
N LEU A 817 4.84 9.75 -36.80
CA LEU A 817 3.91 10.11 -35.74
C LEU A 817 2.50 9.68 -36.18
N VAL A 818 1.93 8.69 -35.50
CA VAL A 818 0.55 8.25 -35.73
C VAL A 818 -0.34 8.92 -34.69
N ASN A 819 -1.34 9.68 -35.13
CA ASN A 819 -2.27 10.41 -34.26
C ASN A 819 -3.72 10.03 -34.55
N ARG A 820 -4.55 9.97 -33.50
CA ARG A 820 -6.01 9.84 -33.60
C ARG A 820 -6.67 11.21 -33.56
N SER A 821 -7.27 11.63 -34.67
CA SER A 821 -7.99 12.89 -34.80
C SER A 821 -9.35 12.87 -34.10
N LYS A 822 -9.92 14.06 -33.84
CA LYS A 822 -11.22 14.22 -33.16
C LYS A 822 -12.40 13.63 -33.93
N ASP A 823 -12.29 13.53 -35.25
CA ASP A 823 -13.26 12.91 -36.16
C ASP A 823 -13.08 11.39 -36.30
N ARG A 824 -12.26 10.78 -35.43
CA ARG A 824 -11.86 9.36 -35.42
C ARG A 824 -10.87 8.96 -36.52
N SER A 825 -10.50 9.83 -37.45
CA SER A 825 -9.49 9.50 -38.47
C SER A 825 -8.11 9.27 -37.84
N LEU A 826 -7.27 8.45 -38.50
CA LEU A 826 -5.84 8.42 -38.20
C LEU A 826 -5.09 9.33 -39.16
N THR A 827 -4.19 10.12 -38.60
CA THR A 827 -3.21 10.86 -39.37
C THR A 827 -1.83 10.27 -39.11
N VAL A 828 -1.09 9.98 -40.18
CA VAL A 828 0.31 9.57 -40.11
C VAL A 828 1.16 10.75 -40.60
N THR A 829 1.99 11.28 -39.72
CA THR A 829 2.88 12.42 -40.03
C THR A 829 4.32 11.93 -40.01
N PRO A 830 5.06 11.98 -41.13
CA PRO A 830 6.47 11.61 -41.16
C PRO A 830 7.30 12.47 -40.20
N ILE A 831 8.17 11.84 -39.42
CA ILE A 831 9.15 12.53 -38.58
C ILE A 831 10.47 12.56 -39.36
N ARG A 832 11.04 13.77 -39.51
CA ARG A 832 12.19 14.01 -40.38
C ARG A 832 13.37 14.51 -39.56
N ARG A 833 14.57 14.37 -40.14
CA ARG A 833 15.81 14.98 -39.62
C ARG A 833 16.32 16.03 -40.59
N ASN A 834 16.79 17.15 -40.05
CA ASN A 834 17.50 18.15 -40.84
C ASN A 834 18.99 17.75 -41.03
N PRO A 835 19.77 18.46 -41.86
CA PRO A 835 21.19 18.16 -42.05
C PRO A 835 22.06 18.23 -40.79
N ALA A 836 21.60 18.92 -39.74
CA ALA A 836 22.26 18.99 -38.44
C ALA A 836 21.84 17.86 -37.47
N GLY A 837 21.03 16.90 -37.93
CA GLY A 837 20.57 15.75 -37.15
C GLY A 837 19.41 16.02 -36.19
N LYS A 838 18.81 17.22 -36.20
CA LYS A 838 17.67 17.59 -35.35
C LYS A 838 16.35 17.10 -35.95
N TRP A 839 15.41 16.71 -35.10
CA TRP A 839 14.12 16.17 -35.47
C TRP A 839 13.08 17.26 -35.73
N TYR A 840 12.17 17.05 -36.68
CA TYR A 840 11.04 17.93 -36.94
C TYR A 840 9.86 17.20 -37.60
N ILE A 841 8.68 17.82 -37.59
CA ILE A 841 7.48 17.36 -38.30
C ILE A 841 6.89 18.51 -39.11
N ASN A 842 6.24 18.19 -40.23
CA ASN A 842 5.48 19.17 -41.01
C ASN A 842 3.99 18.95 -40.77
N HIS A 843 3.38 19.80 -39.94
CA HIS A 843 1.97 19.70 -39.60
C HIS A 843 1.32 21.10 -39.50
N LYS A 844 0.78 21.56 -40.63
CA LYS A 844 0.23 22.92 -40.80
C LYS A 844 -0.81 23.30 -39.74
N ARG A 845 -1.71 22.37 -39.39
CA ARG A 845 -2.77 22.62 -38.39
C ARG A 845 -2.23 22.81 -36.97
N TRP A 846 -1.07 22.24 -36.67
CA TRP A 846 -0.45 22.35 -35.34
C TRP A 846 0.63 23.45 -35.31
N GLY A 847 0.92 24.11 -36.43
CA GLY A 847 1.98 25.11 -36.53
C GLY A 847 3.38 24.53 -36.38
N TYR A 848 3.63 23.35 -36.97
CA TYR A 848 4.97 22.74 -37.03
C TYR A 848 5.44 22.67 -38.48
N ASP A 849 6.69 23.06 -38.69
CA ASP A 849 7.41 23.01 -39.95
C ASP A 849 8.90 22.73 -39.70
N GLU A 850 9.72 22.82 -40.75
CA GLU A 850 11.16 22.59 -40.72
C GLU A 850 12.00 23.59 -39.90
N THR A 851 11.39 24.68 -39.42
CA THR A 851 12.05 25.64 -38.51
C THR A 851 11.96 25.24 -37.05
N ARG A 852 10.99 24.37 -36.69
CA ARG A 852 10.76 23.95 -35.31
C ARG A 852 11.45 22.60 -35.05
N LEU A 853 12.66 22.69 -34.53
CA LEU A 853 13.60 21.58 -34.38
C LEU A 853 13.66 21.06 -32.94
N PHE A 854 13.91 19.77 -32.79
CA PHE A 854 14.00 19.07 -31.50
C PHE A 854 15.26 18.20 -31.43
N ASP A 855 15.84 18.09 -30.24
CA ASP A 855 17.07 17.34 -29.98
C ASP A 855 16.80 15.83 -29.89
N SER A 856 15.58 15.45 -29.53
CA SER A 856 15.14 14.06 -29.42
C SER A 856 13.65 13.89 -29.76
N LEU A 857 13.23 12.64 -29.99
CA LEU A 857 11.81 12.29 -30.13
C LEU A 857 11.03 12.53 -28.82
N ASP A 858 11.67 12.35 -27.66
CA ASP A 858 11.07 12.63 -26.35
C ASP A 858 10.77 14.12 -26.16
N GLU A 859 11.64 14.99 -26.65
CA GLU A 859 11.43 16.43 -26.63
C GLU A 859 10.28 16.84 -27.56
N LEU A 860 10.24 16.29 -28.78
CA LEU A 860 9.10 16.47 -29.70
C LEU A 860 7.79 15.99 -29.05
N GLY A 861 7.78 14.81 -28.45
CA GLY A 861 6.62 14.25 -27.75
C GLY A 861 6.16 15.13 -26.59
N SER A 862 7.10 15.59 -25.75
CA SER A 862 6.82 16.52 -24.64
C SER A 862 6.22 17.84 -25.13
N HIS A 863 6.72 18.33 -26.26
CA HIS A 863 6.22 19.55 -26.88
C HIS A 863 4.81 19.38 -27.47
N LEU A 864 4.52 18.24 -28.10
CA LEU A 864 3.17 17.89 -28.56
C LEU A 864 2.18 17.81 -27.40
N ILE A 865 2.57 17.22 -26.27
CA ILE A 865 1.74 17.16 -25.07
C ILE A 865 1.46 18.57 -24.53
N LYS A 866 2.50 19.38 -24.33
CA LYS A 866 2.40 20.67 -23.65
C LYS A 866 1.74 21.76 -24.49
N HIS A 867 1.97 21.78 -25.81
CA HIS A 867 1.57 22.89 -26.68
C HIS A 867 0.44 22.55 -27.66
N VAL A 868 0.24 21.27 -27.97
CA VAL A 868 -0.88 20.82 -28.83
C VAL A 868 -2.00 20.19 -28.00
N GLY A 869 -1.69 19.75 -26.77
CA GLY A 869 -2.66 19.06 -25.90
C GLY A 869 -2.92 17.63 -26.33
N LEU A 870 -1.96 16.99 -27.02
CA LEU A 870 -2.06 15.57 -27.37
C LEU A 870 -1.68 14.68 -26.18
N VAL A 871 -2.17 13.45 -26.19
CA VAL A 871 -1.88 12.44 -25.16
C VAL A 871 -1.02 11.34 -25.77
N ALA A 872 0.20 11.16 -25.27
CA ALA A 872 1.05 10.06 -25.73
C ALA A 872 0.46 8.71 -25.29
N TYR A 873 0.48 7.73 -26.17
CA TYR A 873 0.25 6.34 -25.80
C TYR A 873 1.42 5.84 -24.95
N SER A 874 1.12 5.40 -23.73
CA SER A 874 2.04 4.63 -22.89
C SER A 874 1.56 3.18 -22.84
N ALA A 875 2.41 2.23 -23.21
CA ALA A 875 2.08 0.81 -23.07
C ALA A 875 1.70 0.50 -21.59
N PRO A 876 0.66 -0.32 -21.34
CA PRO A 876 0.38 -0.80 -20.00
C PRO A 876 1.59 -1.56 -19.47
N SER A 877 2.12 -1.13 -18.33
CA SER A 877 3.21 -1.81 -17.61
C SER A 877 2.74 -3.06 -16.84
N ASP A 878 1.55 -3.57 -17.16
CA ASP A 878 0.85 -4.67 -16.47
C ASP A 878 0.36 -5.75 -17.44
N LEU A 879 1.09 -5.99 -18.53
CA LEU A 879 1.04 -7.27 -19.25
C LEU A 879 2.26 -8.11 -18.88
#